data_AF-A0A9D9M6Z8-F1
#
_entry.id   AF-A0A9D9M6Z8-F1
#
_cell.length_a   1.000
_cell.length_b   1.000
_cell.length_c   1.000
_cell.angle_alpha   90.00
_cell.angle_beta   90.00
_cell.angle_gamma   90.00
#
_symmetry.space_group_name_H-M   'P 1'
#
loop_
_entity.id
_entity.type
_entity.pdbx_description
1 polymer ?
#
loop_
_entity_poly.entity_id
_entity_poly.type
_entity_poly.pdbx_seq_one_letter_code
_entity_poly.pdbx_strand_id
1 'polypeptide(L)'
;MKKYFAIIVASVALIALAASCNKAAQTPAQPQEAEQITIRAFMPEGTKVAFSQADNNGLHLAWEEGDCLIISNGSQSQTFEIKDGFTDHEAEFTGTAVSGDSFTILYTNGDYETVAGAQAFDFTSQVQNGNGNTDHLRYVAWLSGVNSYTEFTFSQAWATEHGGTFNVPGVIKLEATLPAGAAKLKSVSLNIAGNEFILGLKNVDVSASSQVLTAYAIIPWSGLDLPAKTPVDLVITGEDDSDYGISFTLPSGAELKPGQVNALKFPKGIEPIIFAGGSGTQSDPYLIAKAKQLDNMHGVLSADSKMYFKLIDDIDASSLKSWEPFNFASPYDLAIDFDGDGHTISNFSCSNCTYAGFFGVLNGSCKNVSFTNAEIAQNLNYACGILAGYAGSGDIHADISNVHVQGTVTFTGNKTGIGGLVGTVANANIDACSADCVVYSGKNYVGGLFGYSKTITGGNHFSNCWTSGSVRGDQRVGGLAGGMFGDGDTMTNCYSTANLDGTGDYAATRSVGGIIGHANQDKGDGNETRMPGNVVKGCIAWQDAIKTRTYLGPEMDGNDWYSSGAIVAYGATHNTYADCYHKANLDFRDYADVLPLYDQENSSPTTPLVVNAVAGNTHNYPYHGKAAPAGSTLSQVAQSLGWSADVWDFSGAVPTLK
;
A
#
# COMPACT_ATOMS: atom_id res chain seq x y z
N MET A 1 -56.22 -5.15 8.33
CA MET A 1 -56.69 -6.55 8.11
C MET A 1 -56.35 -7.33 9.37
N LYS A 2 -57.32 -7.52 10.27
CA LYS A 2 -58.03 -8.80 10.56
C LYS A 2 -57.08 -9.88 11.11
N LYS A 3 -57.05 -10.08 12.44
CA LYS A 3 -57.84 -11.06 13.28
C LYS A 3 -57.20 -12.46 13.23
N TYR A 4 -56.99 -13.18 14.33
CA TYR A 4 -58.00 -13.86 15.18
C TYR A 4 -57.40 -14.23 16.57
N PHE A 5 -58.02 -13.85 17.70
CA PHE A 5 -58.98 -14.61 18.57
C PHE A 5 -58.30 -15.69 19.46
N ALA A 6 -58.21 -15.54 20.79
CA ALA A 6 -59.25 -15.73 21.84
C ALA A 6 -59.52 -17.25 22.10
N ILE A 7 -59.68 -17.80 23.32
CA ILE A 7 -60.68 -17.48 24.35
C ILE A 7 -60.52 -18.52 25.52
N ILE A 8 -60.70 -18.10 26.79
CA ILE A 8 -61.50 -18.75 27.90
C ILE A 8 -61.03 -20.11 28.49
N VAL A 9 -61.16 -20.51 29.77
CA VAL A 9 -61.55 -20.01 31.12
C VAL A 9 -61.35 -21.22 32.08
N ALA A 10 -61.01 -20.96 33.36
CA ALA A 10 -61.30 -21.70 34.62
C ALA A 10 -61.17 -23.24 34.70
N SER A 11 -60.91 -23.93 35.81
CA SER A 11 -60.56 -23.71 37.22
C SER A 11 -60.59 -25.12 37.86
N VAL A 12 -60.25 -25.21 39.16
CA VAL A 12 -60.44 -26.32 40.14
C VAL A 12 -59.13 -27.08 40.42
N ALA A 13 -58.32 -26.66 41.40
CA ALA A 13 -58.48 -26.68 42.86
C ALA A 13 -58.25 -28.06 43.51
N LEU A 14 -57.33 -28.13 44.48
CA LEU A 14 -57.58 -28.48 45.89
C LEU A 14 -56.26 -28.41 46.68
N ILE A 15 -56.14 -27.52 47.69
CA ILE A 15 -56.28 -27.80 49.15
C ILE A 15 -54.99 -28.43 49.71
N ALA A 16 -54.36 -27.99 50.81
CA ALA A 16 -54.71 -26.98 51.81
C ALA A 16 -53.64 -26.91 52.92
N LEU A 17 -53.56 -25.72 53.54
CA LEU A 17 -53.44 -25.43 54.99
C LEU A 17 -52.19 -25.94 55.77
N ALA A 18 -51.65 -25.23 56.76
CA ALA A 18 -51.99 -24.02 57.52
C ALA A 18 -50.66 -23.52 58.16
N ALA A 19 -50.49 -22.41 58.88
CA ALA A 19 -51.29 -21.38 59.54
C ALA A 19 -50.29 -20.20 59.77
N SER A 20 -50.61 -18.96 60.12
CA SER A 20 -51.74 -18.39 60.85
C SER A 20 -51.80 -16.85 60.71
N CYS A 21 -53.01 -16.36 60.46
CA CYS A 21 -53.70 -15.17 60.99
C CYS A 21 -53.02 -13.79 61.27
N ASN A 22 -53.41 -12.84 60.38
CA ASN A 22 -54.17 -11.58 60.60
C ASN A 22 -53.54 -10.27 61.12
N LYS A 23 -53.67 -9.27 60.21
CA LYS A 23 -54.02 -7.83 60.38
C LYS A 23 -52.98 -6.85 60.93
N ALA A 24 -52.41 -6.06 60.01
CA ALA A 24 -52.78 -4.65 59.79
C ALA A 24 -52.27 -4.21 58.40
N ALA A 25 -53.10 -3.53 57.62
CA ALA A 25 -52.68 -2.95 56.35
C ALA A 25 -51.71 -1.79 56.65
N GLN A 26 -50.43 -1.99 56.34
CA GLN A 26 -49.50 -0.88 56.20
C GLN A 26 -49.67 -0.30 54.80
N THR A 27 -50.03 0.98 54.76
CA THR A 27 -49.88 1.86 53.61
C THR A 27 -48.53 1.60 52.92
N PRO A 28 -48.45 1.52 51.58
CA PRO A 28 -47.14 1.46 50.92
C PRO A 28 -46.35 2.68 51.38
N ALA A 29 -45.14 2.46 51.90
CA ALA A 29 -44.22 3.55 52.20
C ALA A 29 -44.13 4.42 50.93
N GLN A 30 -44.35 5.73 51.09
CA GLN A 30 -44.03 6.67 50.02
C GLN A 30 -42.59 6.41 49.55
N PRO A 31 -42.28 6.54 48.25
CA PRO A 31 -40.89 6.56 47.82
C PRO A 31 -40.21 7.66 48.65
N GLN A 32 -39.22 7.27 49.45
CA GLN A 32 -38.39 8.22 50.17
C GLN A 32 -37.74 9.08 49.09
N GLU A 33 -38.16 10.34 48.97
CA GLU A 33 -37.51 11.29 48.07
C GLU A 33 -36.03 11.26 48.40
N ALA A 34 -35.22 10.93 47.39
CA ALA A 34 -33.80 10.79 47.56
C ALA A 34 -33.24 12.16 47.98
N GLU A 35 -32.52 12.19 49.10
CA GLU A 35 -32.10 13.44 49.74
C GLU A 35 -31.17 14.22 48.80
N GLN A 36 -31.62 15.40 48.37
CA GLN A 36 -30.80 16.36 47.63
C GLN A 36 -29.85 17.05 48.60
N ILE A 37 -28.56 17.05 48.27
CA ILE A 37 -27.53 17.70 49.08
C ILE A 37 -26.71 18.66 48.22
N THR A 38 -26.13 19.66 48.87
CA THR A 38 -25.11 20.53 48.27
C THR A 38 -23.73 20.12 48.80
N ILE A 39 -22.76 20.02 47.90
CA ILE A 39 -21.37 19.70 48.17
C ILE A 39 -20.53 20.93 47.89
N ARG A 40 -19.49 21.16 48.70
CA ARG A 40 -18.43 22.13 48.41
C ARG A 40 -17.15 21.41 47.98
N ALA A 41 -16.65 21.74 46.81
CA ALA A 41 -15.41 21.18 46.28
C ALA A 41 -14.38 22.27 46.05
N PHE A 42 -13.14 21.97 46.42
CA PHE A 42 -12.00 22.88 46.31
C PHE A 42 -10.89 22.32 45.42
N MET A 43 -10.26 23.20 44.64
CA MET A 43 -9.01 22.93 43.92
C MET A 43 -7.83 23.56 44.67
N PRO A 44 -6.70 22.86 44.89
CA PRO A 44 -5.57 23.43 45.63
C PRO A 44 -4.83 24.52 44.84
N GLU A 45 -4.40 25.58 45.53
CA GLU A 45 -3.48 26.58 44.98
C GLU A 45 -2.16 25.92 44.51
N GLY A 46 -1.70 26.27 43.30
CA GLY A 46 -0.44 25.75 42.77
C GLY A 46 -0.49 24.35 42.14
N THR A 47 -1.68 23.76 41.98
CA THR A 47 -1.89 22.55 41.17
C THR A 47 -1.70 22.90 39.70
N LYS A 48 -0.53 22.57 39.13
CA LYS A 48 -0.15 22.97 37.76
C LYS A 48 -0.37 21.85 36.73
N VAL A 49 -1.60 21.66 36.25
CA VAL A 49 -1.93 21.24 34.86
C VAL A 49 -3.40 21.58 34.59
N ALA A 50 -3.67 22.53 33.72
CA ALA A 50 -4.50 23.65 34.12
C ALA A 50 -4.82 24.39 32.78
N PHE A 51 -6.07 24.45 32.33
CA PHE A 51 -6.46 24.70 30.95
C PHE A 51 -7.28 25.98 30.79
N SER A 52 -6.71 27.03 30.20
CA SER A 52 -7.49 28.15 29.65
C SER A 52 -6.74 28.83 28.50
N GLN A 53 -7.49 29.43 27.57
CA GLN A 53 -6.96 30.11 26.38
C GLN A 53 -6.38 31.52 26.66
N ALA A 54 -6.40 32.00 27.91
CA ALA A 54 -6.20 33.43 28.17
C ALA A 54 -4.73 33.88 28.29
N ASP A 55 -3.83 33.06 28.83
CA ASP A 55 -2.50 33.54 29.23
C ASP A 55 -1.38 32.73 28.58
N ASN A 56 -0.72 33.38 27.62
CA ASN A 56 0.29 32.84 26.71
C ASN A 56 1.61 32.39 27.38
N ASN A 57 1.59 31.75 28.57
CA ASN A 57 2.71 31.00 29.18
C ASN A 57 2.40 30.19 30.46
N GLY A 58 1.15 29.84 30.76
CA GLY A 58 0.84 29.04 31.97
C GLY A 58 -0.37 28.12 31.80
N LEU A 59 -0.27 26.91 32.33
CA LEU A 59 -1.41 26.02 32.53
C LEU A 59 -2.15 26.45 33.84
N HIS A 60 -3.45 26.85 33.83
CA HIS A 60 -4.31 27.17 35.01
C HIS A 60 -5.65 26.35 35.17
N LEU A 61 -5.92 25.61 36.28
CA LEU A 61 -7.13 24.80 36.50
C LEU A 61 -8.15 25.72 37.15
N ALA A 62 -9.34 25.78 36.58
CA ALA A 62 -10.50 26.44 37.15
C ALA A 62 -11.72 25.54 36.93
N TRP A 63 -12.74 25.72 37.76
CA TRP A 63 -14.05 25.17 37.49
C TRP A 63 -14.65 25.84 36.25
N GLU A 64 -15.35 25.07 35.41
CA GLU A 64 -16.04 25.56 34.22
C GLU A 64 -17.55 25.31 34.30
N GLU A 65 -18.31 26.09 33.53
CA GLU A 65 -19.74 25.88 33.39
C GLU A 65 -19.99 24.50 32.74
N GLY A 66 -20.81 23.66 33.39
CA GLY A 66 -21.10 22.31 32.93
C GLY A 66 -20.24 21.21 33.55
N ASP A 67 -19.24 21.56 34.38
CA ASP A 67 -18.52 20.58 35.17
C ASP A 67 -19.47 19.80 36.10
N CYS A 68 -19.16 18.52 36.30
CA CYS A 68 -19.89 17.67 37.21
C CYS A 68 -18.96 16.77 38.03
N LEU A 69 -19.50 16.31 39.15
CA LEU A 69 -18.86 15.30 39.98
C LEU A 69 -19.65 14.00 39.88
N ILE A 70 -18.97 12.88 39.72
CA ILE A 70 -19.57 11.56 39.87
C ILE A 70 -19.11 10.96 41.19
N ILE A 71 -20.07 10.69 42.08
CA ILE A 71 -19.79 10.08 43.38
C ILE A 71 -20.32 8.66 43.37
N SER A 72 -19.45 7.71 43.71
CA SER A 72 -19.78 6.29 43.76
C SER A 72 -19.30 5.62 45.04
N ASN A 73 -20.07 4.67 45.56
CA ASN A 73 -19.66 3.76 46.64
C ASN A 73 -19.26 2.36 46.12
N GLY A 74 -19.09 2.22 44.79
CA GLY A 74 -18.85 0.94 44.10
C GLY A 74 -20.10 0.16 43.70
N SER A 75 -21.27 0.45 44.28
CA SER A 75 -22.56 -0.19 43.95
C SER A 75 -23.60 0.78 43.36
N GLN A 76 -23.49 2.05 43.72
CA GLN A 76 -24.31 3.16 43.25
C GLN A 76 -23.38 4.27 42.76
N SER A 77 -23.85 5.06 41.80
CA SER A 77 -23.16 6.23 41.26
C SER A 77 -24.18 7.33 41.03
N GLN A 78 -23.86 8.56 41.42
CA GLN A 78 -24.73 9.73 41.22
C GLN A 78 -23.90 10.88 40.66
N THR A 79 -24.49 11.63 39.73
CA THR A 79 -23.91 12.86 39.18
C THR A 79 -24.38 14.06 40.00
N PHE A 80 -23.45 14.94 40.31
CA PHE A 80 -23.69 16.21 40.97
C PHE A 80 -23.32 17.34 40.01
N GLU A 81 -24.25 18.26 39.78
CA GLU A 81 -24.12 19.35 38.82
C GLU A 81 -23.58 20.60 39.50
N ILE A 82 -22.65 21.30 38.84
CA ILE A 82 -22.09 22.55 39.35
C ILE A 82 -23.17 23.65 39.44
N LYS A 83 -23.10 24.47 40.48
CA LYS A 83 -23.94 25.66 40.65
C LYS A 83 -23.26 26.91 40.12
N ASP A 84 -24.05 27.88 39.65
CA ASP A 84 -23.58 29.21 39.28
C ASP A 84 -22.83 29.92 40.42
N GLY A 85 -21.82 30.73 40.06
CA GLY A 85 -21.10 31.59 41.01
C GLY A 85 -19.83 30.98 41.63
N PHE A 86 -19.23 29.99 40.97
CA PHE A 86 -17.94 29.40 41.36
C PHE A 86 -16.74 30.35 41.10
N THR A 87 -15.60 30.02 41.72
CA THR A 87 -14.28 30.64 41.47
C THR A 87 -13.33 29.62 40.87
N ASP A 88 -12.09 29.99 40.56
CA ASP A 88 -11.08 29.03 40.07
C ASP A 88 -10.71 27.94 41.11
N HIS A 89 -11.04 28.15 42.39
CA HIS A 89 -10.62 27.28 43.50
C HIS A 89 -11.76 26.68 44.31
N GLU A 90 -12.99 27.16 44.13
CA GLU A 90 -14.14 26.74 44.93
C GLU A 90 -15.40 26.70 44.07
N ALA A 91 -16.13 25.59 44.15
CA ALA A 91 -17.44 25.42 43.52
C ALA A 91 -18.40 24.65 44.43
N GLU A 92 -19.69 24.94 44.29
CA GLU A 92 -20.76 24.16 44.90
C GLU A 92 -21.41 23.24 43.86
N PHE A 93 -21.76 22.03 44.26
CA PHE A 93 -22.44 21.04 43.42
C PHE A 93 -23.71 20.53 44.08
N THR A 94 -24.74 20.21 43.31
CA THR A 94 -26.00 19.63 43.80
C THR A 94 -26.33 18.31 43.15
N GLY A 95 -26.83 17.37 43.95
CA GLY A 95 -27.19 16.04 43.48
C GLY A 95 -27.79 15.18 44.58
N THR A 96 -28.07 13.94 44.23
CA THR A 96 -28.69 12.96 45.13
C THR A 96 -27.63 12.30 46.01
N ALA A 97 -27.84 12.29 47.33
CA ALA A 97 -26.92 11.67 48.28
C ALA A 97 -26.65 10.18 47.97
N VAL A 98 -25.39 9.76 48.13
CA VAL A 98 -24.93 8.39 47.98
C VAL A 98 -24.64 7.83 49.38
N SER A 99 -25.35 6.79 49.79
CA SER A 99 -25.14 6.15 51.10
C SER A 99 -23.89 5.27 51.11
N GLY A 100 -23.10 5.30 52.18
CA GLY A 100 -21.93 4.43 52.34
C GLY A 100 -20.91 5.02 53.30
N ASP A 101 -19.78 4.32 53.47
CA ASP A 101 -18.68 4.74 54.35
C ASP A 101 -17.35 4.92 53.57
N SER A 102 -17.35 4.65 52.26
CA SER A 102 -16.21 4.77 51.37
C SER A 102 -16.66 5.14 49.97
N PHE A 103 -16.04 6.17 49.40
CA PHE A 103 -16.48 6.80 48.18
C PHE A 103 -15.35 7.02 47.20
N THR A 104 -15.69 6.97 45.91
CA THR A 104 -14.89 7.52 44.82
C THR A 104 -15.59 8.76 44.30
N ILE A 105 -14.87 9.88 44.28
CA ILE A 105 -15.35 11.17 43.79
C ILE A 105 -14.56 11.49 42.53
N LEU A 106 -15.20 11.46 41.37
CA LEU A 106 -14.62 11.75 40.07
C LEU A 106 -14.99 13.16 39.63
N TYR A 107 -13.99 13.95 39.24
CA TYR A 107 -14.14 15.19 38.49
C TYR A 107 -14.22 14.91 36.99
N THR A 108 -15.23 15.47 36.31
CA THR A 108 -15.39 15.39 34.86
C THR A 108 -16.18 16.61 34.32
N ASN A 109 -15.85 17.02 33.10
CA ASN A 109 -16.58 18.01 32.29
C ASN A 109 -17.83 17.43 31.59
N GLY A 110 -18.38 16.31 32.07
CA GLY A 110 -19.50 15.59 31.44
C GLY A 110 -19.12 14.57 30.36
N ASP A 111 -17.82 14.40 30.06
CA ASP A 111 -17.34 13.40 29.08
C ASP A 111 -17.53 11.94 29.55
N TYR A 112 -17.79 11.72 30.84
CA TYR A 112 -17.95 10.39 31.42
C TYR A 112 -19.25 10.27 32.20
N GLU A 113 -19.92 9.14 32.03
CA GLU A 113 -21.14 8.80 32.78
C GLU A 113 -20.82 7.94 34.02
N THR A 114 -19.64 7.33 34.10
CA THR A 114 -19.25 6.43 35.20
C THR A 114 -17.76 6.56 35.57
N VAL A 115 -17.46 6.24 36.83
CA VAL A 115 -16.07 6.14 37.34
C VAL A 115 -15.23 5.13 36.54
N ALA A 116 -15.81 3.97 36.22
CA ALA A 116 -15.11 2.93 35.48
C ALA A 116 -14.77 3.36 34.04
N GLY A 117 -15.68 4.09 33.37
CA GLY A 117 -15.44 4.62 32.03
C GLY A 117 -14.28 5.62 32.01
N ALA A 118 -14.19 6.49 33.01
CA ALA A 118 -13.10 7.45 33.15
C ALA A 118 -11.75 6.79 33.45
N GLN A 119 -11.73 5.71 34.25
CA GLN A 119 -10.52 4.94 34.55
C GLN A 119 -9.97 4.19 33.34
N ALA A 120 -10.81 3.87 32.36
CA ALA A 120 -10.45 3.16 31.13
C ALA A 120 -10.04 4.10 29.98
N PHE A 121 -9.67 5.36 30.27
CA PHE A 121 -9.27 6.34 29.26
C PHE A 121 -8.11 5.83 28.39
N ASP A 122 -8.23 6.03 27.07
CA ASP A 122 -7.21 5.66 26.11
C ASP A 122 -6.17 6.78 25.97
N PHE A 123 -4.99 6.53 26.54
CA PHE A 123 -3.85 7.46 26.47
C PHE A 123 -3.17 7.49 25.10
N THR A 124 -3.46 6.53 24.22
CA THR A 124 -2.75 6.32 22.95
C THR A 124 -3.43 7.01 21.76
N SER A 125 -4.65 7.55 21.90
CA SER A 125 -5.44 8.10 20.79
C SER A 125 -5.87 9.56 21.03
N GLN A 126 -4.91 10.45 21.28
CA GLN A 126 -5.18 11.89 21.54
C GLN A 126 -5.04 12.73 20.26
N VAL A 127 -5.72 13.89 20.17
CA VAL A 127 -5.61 14.80 18.99
C VAL A 127 -5.48 16.27 19.41
N GLN A 128 -4.34 16.90 19.15
CA GLN A 128 -4.08 18.31 19.47
C GLN A 128 -4.49 19.25 18.32
N ASN A 129 -5.13 20.38 18.65
CA ASN A 129 -5.53 21.41 17.68
C ASN A 129 -4.57 22.62 17.68
N GLY A 130 -3.58 22.65 16.79
CA GLY A 130 -2.60 23.75 16.71
C GLY A 130 -1.40 23.56 17.63
N ASN A 131 -0.38 24.41 17.48
CA ASN A 131 0.89 24.26 18.20
C ASN A 131 0.75 24.68 19.67
N GLY A 132 1.13 23.80 20.59
CA GLY A 132 1.05 24.05 22.03
C GLY A 132 -0.36 24.11 22.62
N ASN A 133 -1.41 23.82 21.84
CA ASN A 133 -2.78 23.74 22.35
C ASN A 133 -2.90 22.55 23.33
N THR A 134 -3.72 22.74 24.35
CA THR A 134 -3.95 21.79 25.44
C THR A 134 -5.44 21.43 25.59
N ASP A 135 -6.35 22.04 24.81
CA ASP A 135 -7.81 21.79 24.78
C ASP A 135 -8.16 20.31 24.56
N HIS A 136 -7.23 19.52 24.01
CA HIS A 136 -7.42 18.09 23.76
C HIS A 136 -7.15 17.21 24.97
N LEU A 137 -6.46 17.72 25.99
CA LEU A 137 -6.19 16.95 27.20
C LEU A 137 -7.47 16.96 28.04
N ARG A 138 -8.18 15.84 28.06
CA ARG A 138 -9.35 15.64 28.92
C ARG A 138 -8.87 15.40 30.34
N TYR A 139 -8.68 16.46 31.11
CA TYR A 139 -8.15 16.34 32.47
C TYR A 139 -9.21 15.75 33.39
N VAL A 140 -8.89 14.60 33.97
CA VAL A 140 -9.76 13.86 34.88
C VAL A 140 -9.00 13.65 36.18
N ALA A 141 -9.68 13.83 37.32
CA ALA A 141 -9.09 13.60 38.62
C ALA A 141 -10.09 12.90 39.55
N TRP A 142 -9.63 12.07 40.48
CA TRP A 142 -10.52 11.49 41.47
C TRP A 142 -9.89 11.23 42.83
N LEU A 143 -10.75 11.29 43.84
CA LEU A 143 -10.47 10.80 45.19
C LEU A 143 -11.03 9.38 45.28
N SER A 144 -10.23 8.42 45.73
CA SER A 144 -10.64 7.01 45.85
C SER A 144 -10.58 6.55 47.29
N GLY A 145 -11.63 5.89 47.77
CA GLY A 145 -11.68 5.28 49.10
C GLY A 145 -11.87 6.27 50.25
N VAL A 146 -12.29 7.50 49.96
CA VAL A 146 -12.46 8.55 50.98
C VAL A 146 -13.74 8.32 51.79
N ASN A 147 -13.73 8.67 53.07
CA ASN A 147 -14.85 8.43 54.00
C ASN A 147 -15.84 9.61 54.14
N SER A 148 -15.62 10.69 53.39
CA SER A 148 -16.49 11.88 53.34
C SER A 148 -16.48 12.44 51.91
N TYR A 149 -17.52 13.19 51.54
CA TYR A 149 -17.60 13.85 50.24
C TYR A 149 -18.43 15.14 50.21
N THR A 150 -18.94 15.63 51.34
CA THR A 150 -19.77 16.84 51.39
C THR A 150 -18.96 18.14 51.32
N GLU A 151 -17.73 18.10 51.80
CA GLU A 151 -16.77 19.19 51.72
C GLU A 151 -15.38 18.60 51.54
N PHE A 152 -14.73 18.84 50.40
CA PHE A 152 -13.45 18.22 50.09
C PHE A 152 -12.54 19.04 49.18
N THR A 153 -11.25 18.74 49.23
CA THR A 153 -10.26 19.29 48.30
C THR A 153 -9.68 18.18 47.44
N PHE A 154 -9.60 18.38 46.12
CA PHE A 154 -8.90 17.46 45.20
C PHE A 154 -7.38 17.51 45.42
N SER A 155 -6.92 16.91 46.51
CA SER A 155 -5.51 16.85 46.88
C SER A 155 -5.15 15.54 47.57
N GLN A 156 -3.89 15.15 47.44
CA GLN A 156 -3.37 13.98 48.15
C GLN A 156 -3.45 14.15 49.68
N ALA A 157 -3.24 15.37 50.19
CA ALA A 157 -3.29 15.64 51.62
C ALA A 157 -4.70 15.37 52.20
N TRP A 158 -5.72 15.96 51.56
CA TRP A 158 -7.11 15.77 51.97
C TRP A 158 -7.55 14.30 51.85
N ALA A 159 -7.21 13.65 50.73
CA ALA A 159 -7.54 12.25 50.51
C ALA A 159 -7.00 11.35 51.64
N THR A 160 -5.73 11.57 52.01
CA THR A 160 -5.04 10.78 53.04
C THR A 160 -5.68 10.97 54.41
N GLU A 161 -6.02 12.21 54.78
CA GLU A 161 -6.72 12.53 56.03
C GLU A 161 -8.09 11.84 56.13
N HIS A 162 -8.72 11.61 54.97
CA HIS A 162 -10.05 10.98 54.84
C HIS A 162 -9.98 9.51 54.40
N GLY A 163 -8.83 8.85 54.60
CA GLY A 163 -8.66 7.40 54.40
C GLY A 163 -8.53 6.92 52.96
N GLY A 164 -8.39 7.83 51.99
CA GLY A 164 -8.32 7.54 50.57
C GLY A 164 -7.03 8.02 49.87
N THR A 165 -7.06 7.99 48.54
CA THR A 165 -5.97 8.45 47.65
C THR A 165 -6.46 9.45 46.62
N PHE A 166 -5.58 10.34 46.17
CA PHE A 166 -5.85 11.23 45.05
C PHE A 166 -5.16 10.69 43.79
N ASN A 167 -5.90 10.59 42.70
CA ASN A 167 -5.42 10.03 41.45
C ASN A 167 -5.69 11.02 40.33
N VAL A 168 -4.65 11.27 39.54
CA VAL A 168 -4.65 12.27 38.48
C VAL A 168 -3.56 11.89 37.49
N PRO A 169 -3.74 12.06 36.16
CA PRO A 169 -2.73 11.62 35.23
C PRO A 169 -1.59 12.64 35.19
N GLY A 170 -0.42 12.22 34.74
CA GLY A 170 0.63 13.16 34.36
C GLY A 170 0.44 13.63 32.92
N VAL A 171 1.15 14.69 32.54
CA VAL A 171 1.24 15.13 31.14
C VAL A 171 2.71 15.20 30.74
N ILE A 172 3.05 14.72 29.55
CA ILE A 172 4.34 14.98 28.91
C ILE A 172 4.19 16.26 28.09
N LYS A 173 5.05 17.25 28.33
CA LYS A 173 5.27 18.38 27.42
C LYS A 173 6.47 18.08 26.54
N LEU A 174 6.24 17.87 25.25
CA LEU A 174 7.27 17.66 24.24
C LEU A 174 7.65 19.00 23.62
N GLU A 175 8.94 19.33 23.65
CA GLU A 175 9.51 20.47 22.92
C GLU A 175 10.59 19.97 21.97
N ALA A 176 10.32 20.11 20.67
CA ALA A 176 11.12 19.53 19.60
C ALA A 176 11.46 20.60 18.56
N THR A 177 12.76 20.78 18.27
CA THR A 177 13.23 21.61 17.16
C THR A 177 13.26 20.79 15.88
N LEU A 178 12.48 21.18 14.90
CA LEU A 178 12.37 20.58 13.57
C LEU A 178 13.39 21.19 12.60
N PRO A 179 13.76 20.48 11.53
CA PRO A 179 14.63 21.01 10.50
C PRO A 179 13.89 21.99 9.58
N ALA A 180 14.65 22.75 8.80
CA ALA A 180 14.08 23.64 7.80
C ALA A 180 13.30 22.85 6.73
N GLY A 181 12.07 23.29 6.46
CA GLY A 181 11.15 22.65 5.51
C GLY A 181 10.00 21.88 6.15
N ALA A 182 10.07 21.54 7.44
CA ALA A 182 8.92 21.02 8.16
C ALA A 182 7.88 22.15 8.34
N ALA A 183 6.75 22.07 7.64
CA ALA A 183 5.73 23.12 7.63
C ALA A 183 4.44 22.68 8.34
N LYS A 184 3.80 21.62 7.85
CA LYS A 184 2.53 21.12 8.37
C LYS A 184 2.66 19.72 8.90
N LEU A 185 2.19 19.50 10.12
CA LEU A 185 2.39 18.26 10.87
C LEU A 185 1.05 17.55 11.08
N LYS A 186 1.08 16.23 10.94
CA LYS A 186 -0.09 15.33 11.00
C LYS A 186 -0.11 14.50 12.29
N SER A 187 1.05 14.10 12.80
CA SER A 187 1.12 13.28 14.02
C SER A 187 2.48 13.35 14.70
N VAL A 188 2.48 12.99 15.98
CA VAL A 188 3.65 12.68 16.78
C VAL A 188 3.50 11.26 17.31
N SER A 189 4.53 10.42 17.16
CA SER A 189 4.68 9.18 17.91
C SER A 189 5.89 9.31 18.82
N LEU A 190 5.69 9.02 20.11
CA LEU A 190 6.72 8.97 21.11
C LEU A 190 6.75 7.57 21.70
N ASN A 191 7.84 6.83 21.47
CA ASN A 191 8.07 5.55 22.12
C ASN A 191 9.07 5.72 23.27
N ILE A 192 8.66 5.35 24.49
CA ILE A 192 9.52 5.36 25.66
C ILE A 192 9.30 4.07 26.45
N ALA A 193 10.38 3.32 26.68
CA ALA A 193 10.34 2.05 27.42
C ALA A 193 9.34 1.03 26.83
N GLY A 194 9.10 1.05 25.52
CA GLY A 194 8.13 0.16 24.85
C GLY A 194 6.68 0.61 24.99
N ASN A 195 6.40 1.74 25.64
CA ASN A 195 5.09 2.39 25.62
C ASN A 195 5.06 3.39 24.46
N GLU A 196 4.13 3.19 23.54
CA GLU A 196 3.91 4.10 22.42
C GLU A 196 2.80 5.10 22.75
N PHE A 197 3.13 6.38 22.68
CA PHE A 197 2.21 7.49 22.82
C PHE A 197 2.01 8.13 21.46
N ILE A 198 0.82 7.97 20.87
CA ILE A 198 0.47 8.56 19.58
C ILE A 198 -0.43 9.78 19.82
N LEU A 199 -0.05 10.88 19.21
CA LEU A 199 -0.78 12.14 19.23
C LEU A 199 -1.05 12.57 17.79
N GLY A 200 -2.33 12.57 17.39
CA GLY A 200 -2.77 13.21 16.17
C GLY A 200 -2.62 14.73 16.26
N LEU A 201 -2.26 15.37 15.17
CA LEU A 201 -2.11 16.82 15.09
C LEU A 201 -3.09 17.36 14.04
N LYS A 202 -3.83 18.40 14.41
CA LYS A 202 -4.75 19.11 13.52
C LYS A 202 -4.41 20.59 13.50
N ASN A 203 -4.28 21.17 12.31
CA ASN A 203 -3.96 22.59 12.12
C ASN A 203 -2.62 23.01 12.78
N VAL A 204 -1.64 22.10 12.86
CA VAL A 204 -0.30 22.41 13.40
C VAL A 204 0.60 22.85 12.25
N ASP A 205 0.79 24.16 12.12
CA ASP A 205 1.72 24.77 11.18
C ASP A 205 2.89 25.39 11.96
N VAL A 206 4.11 24.90 11.72
CA VAL A 206 5.35 25.35 12.36
C VAL A 206 6.24 26.15 11.41
N SER A 207 5.76 26.46 10.20
CA SER A 207 6.51 27.16 9.15
C SER A 207 6.85 28.62 9.50
N ALA A 208 6.20 29.21 10.51
CA ALA A 208 6.09 30.66 10.62
C ALA A 208 7.09 31.39 11.53
N SER A 209 7.96 30.75 12.35
CA SER A 209 9.03 31.51 13.07
C SER A 209 10.00 30.74 13.97
N SER A 210 9.69 29.54 14.48
CA SER A 210 10.58 28.87 15.45
C SER A 210 11.07 27.49 15.02
N GLN A 211 10.39 26.82 14.08
CA GLN A 211 10.55 25.38 13.83
C GLN A 211 10.48 24.56 15.12
N VAL A 212 9.76 25.05 16.14
CA VAL A 212 9.58 24.34 17.40
C VAL A 212 8.16 23.81 17.49
N LEU A 213 8.03 22.49 17.56
CA LEU A 213 6.81 21.82 17.97
C LEU A 213 6.72 21.81 19.49
N THR A 214 5.59 22.26 20.02
CA THR A 214 5.17 22.00 21.41
C THR A 214 3.93 21.11 21.38
N ALA A 215 4.04 19.92 21.96
CA ALA A 215 2.97 18.94 22.00
C ALA A 215 2.75 18.41 23.43
N TYR A 216 1.51 18.08 23.77
CA TYR A 216 1.16 17.55 25.08
C TYR A 216 0.47 16.18 24.95
N ALA A 217 0.92 15.20 25.74
CA ALA A 217 0.33 13.87 25.79
C ALA A 217 0.13 13.39 27.24
N ILE A 218 -1.04 12.84 27.54
CA ILE A 218 -1.34 12.25 28.86
C ILE A 218 -0.56 10.93 29.06
N ILE A 219 -0.08 10.67 30.27
CA ILE A 219 0.57 9.39 30.67
C ILE A 219 -0.31 8.57 31.64
N PRO A 220 0.00 7.27 31.85
CA PRO A 220 -0.71 6.44 32.81
C PRO A 220 -0.71 7.01 34.23
N TRP A 221 -1.77 6.72 34.98
CA TRP A 221 -2.02 7.16 36.35
C TRP A 221 -0.93 6.80 37.36
N SER A 222 -0.23 5.68 37.13
CA SER A 222 0.86 5.21 37.99
C SER A 222 2.15 6.02 37.85
N GLY A 223 2.25 6.88 36.84
CA GLY A 223 3.54 7.36 36.35
C GLY A 223 4.32 6.26 35.63
N LEU A 224 5.53 6.62 35.21
CA LEU A 224 6.44 5.71 34.51
C LEU A 224 7.87 5.91 35.02
N ASP A 225 8.43 4.86 35.62
CA ASP A 225 9.84 4.80 35.99
C ASP A 225 10.68 4.46 34.76
N LEU A 226 11.66 5.30 34.45
CA LEU A 226 12.54 5.17 33.30
C LEU A 226 13.98 4.96 33.78
N PRO A 227 14.47 3.71 33.82
CA PRO A 227 15.86 3.43 34.16
C PRO A 227 16.85 4.18 33.25
N ALA A 228 18.08 4.38 33.73
CA ALA A 228 19.15 4.89 32.86
C ALA A 228 19.31 3.98 31.63
N LYS A 229 19.64 4.58 30.48
CA LYS A 229 19.76 3.91 29.17
C LYS A 229 18.44 3.45 28.54
N THR A 230 17.29 3.84 29.09
CA THR A 230 15.99 3.59 28.43
C THR A 230 15.96 4.28 27.05
N PRO A 231 15.60 3.56 25.97
CA PRO A 231 15.42 4.16 24.64
C PRO A 231 14.24 5.13 24.60
N VAL A 232 14.43 6.22 23.86
CA VAL A 232 13.41 7.23 23.56
C VAL A 232 13.48 7.51 22.06
N ASP A 233 12.37 7.23 21.38
CA ASP A 233 12.20 7.48 19.96
C ASP A 233 11.06 8.48 19.76
N LEU A 234 11.36 9.58 19.06
CA LEU A 234 10.37 10.56 18.67
C LEU A 234 10.30 10.58 17.15
N VAL A 235 9.11 10.36 16.60
CA VAL A 235 8.80 10.51 15.18
C VAL A 235 7.69 11.53 15.00
N ILE A 236 7.91 12.49 14.13
CA ILE A 236 6.95 13.52 13.74
C ILE A 236 6.70 13.33 12.26
N THR A 237 5.43 13.17 11.88
CA THR A 237 5.04 12.97 10.48
C THR A 237 4.35 14.22 9.94
N GLY A 238 4.80 14.69 8.78
CA GLY A 238 4.20 15.78 8.03
C GLY A 238 2.89 15.41 7.36
N GLU A 239 2.11 16.42 6.95
CA GLU A 239 0.92 16.18 6.10
C GLU A 239 1.28 15.64 4.70
N ASP A 240 2.52 15.83 4.27
CA ASP A 240 3.11 15.28 3.05
C ASP A 240 3.72 13.88 3.25
N ASP A 241 3.46 13.24 4.40
CA ASP A 241 4.03 11.97 4.86
C ASP A 241 5.57 11.97 4.97
N SER A 242 6.23 13.14 5.03
CA SER A 242 7.63 13.25 5.40
C SER A 242 7.80 12.98 6.91
N ASP A 243 8.71 12.07 7.26
CA ASP A 243 9.01 11.77 8.66
C ASP A 243 10.26 12.51 9.13
N TYR A 244 10.23 12.97 10.38
CA TYR A 244 11.34 13.56 11.09
C TYR A 244 11.47 12.85 12.42
N GLY A 245 12.69 12.49 12.83
CA GLY A 245 12.84 11.83 14.12
C GLY A 245 14.19 11.99 14.77
N ILE A 246 14.20 11.58 16.03
CA ILE A 246 15.39 11.51 16.86
C ILE A 246 15.26 10.31 17.80
N SER A 247 16.34 9.54 17.88
CA SER A 247 16.48 8.40 18.77
C SER A 247 17.65 8.64 19.71
N PHE A 248 17.44 8.43 21.00
CA PHE A 248 18.52 8.45 21.99
C PHE A 248 18.19 7.57 23.20
N THR A 249 19.20 7.32 24.03
CA THR A 249 19.02 6.63 25.31
C THR A 249 19.13 7.64 26.45
N LEU A 250 18.27 7.53 27.46
CA LEU A 250 18.32 8.41 28.63
C LEU A 250 19.72 8.36 29.29
N PRO A 251 20.38 9.53 29.52
CA PRO A 251 21.72 9.57 30.12
C PRO A 251 21.71 9.15 31.59
N SER A 252 20.60 9.38 32.29
CA SER A 252 20.34 9.00 33.67
C SER A 252 18.89 8.53 33.80
N GLY A 253 18.57 7.81 34.89
CA GLY A 253 17.18 7.47 35.17
C GLY A 253 16.31 8.72 35.32
N ALA A 254 15.05 8.60 34.94
CA ALA A 254 14.03 9.63 35.06
C ALA A 254 12.72 8.99 35.56
N GLU A 255 11.83 9.82 36.09
CA GLU A 255 10.50 9.39 36.53
C GLU A 255 9.51 10.35 35.91
N LEU A 256 8.55 9.83 35.13
CA LEU A 256 7.41 10.60 34.66
C LEU A 256 6.32 10.53 35.73
N LYS A 257 6.16 11.62 36.48
CA LYS A 257 5.30 11.66 37.67
C LYS A 257 3.84 11.91 37.29
N PRO A 258 2.89 11.22 37.92
CA PRO A 258 1.47 11.56 37.81
C PRO A 258 1.19 12.93 38.45
N GLY A 259 0.14 13.61 37.99
CA GLY A 259 -0.31 14.89 38.53
C GLY A 259 0.61 16.09 38.27
N GLN A 260 1.56 15.95 37.34
CA GLN A 260 2.53 16.99 37.02
C GLN A 260 2.80 17.07 35.51
N VAL A 261 3.32 18.22 35.06
CA VAL A 261 3.91 18.37 33.72
C VAL A 261 5.34 17.85 33.73
N ASN A 262 5.56 16.77 32.99
CA ASN A 262 6.86 16.18 32.73
C ASN A 262 7.41 16.75 31.42
N ALA A 263 8.33 17.72 31.51
CA ALA A 263 8.92 18.34 30.32
C ALA A 263 10.01 17.43 29.73
N LEU A 264 9.83 17.00 28.48
CA LEU A 264 10.84 16.33 27.67
C LEU A 264 11.36 17.30 26.62
N LYS A 265 12.60 17.77 26.82
CA LYS A 265 13.31 18.61 25.86
C LYS A 265 14.35 17.77 25.14
N PHE A 266 14.30 17.78 23.81
CA PHE A 266 15.24 17.04 23.00
C PHE A 266 16.55 17.84 22.87
N PRO A 267 17.72 17.21 23.10
CA PRO A 267 18.99 17.92 23.21
C PRO A 267 19.56 18.40 21.86
N LYS A 268 19.00 17.92 20.74
CA LYS A 268 19.41 18.26 19.37
C LYS A 268 18.17 18.49 18.52
N GLY A 269 18.36 19.18 17.39
CA GLY A 269 17.36 19.23 16.34
C GLY A 269 17.02 17.82 15.86
N ILE A 270 15.76 17.63 15.52
CA ILE A 270 15.23 16.44 14.88
C ILE A 270 15.66 16.47 13.42
N GLU A 271 15.98 15.30 12.86
CA GLU A 271 16.48 15.18 11.49
C GLU A 271 15.43 14.50 10.59
N PRO A 272 15.47 14.73 9.27
CA PRO A 272 14.64 13.99 8.32
C PRO A 272 14.94 12.48 8.35
N ILE A 273 13.89 11.65 8.41
CA ILE A 273 13.98 10.21 8.21
C ILE A 273 13.74 9.94 6.73
N ILE A 274 14.84 9.70 6.01
CA ILE A 274 14.80 9.49 4.55
C ILE A 274 14.28 8.08 4.20
N PHE A 275 14.68 7.08 5.00
CA PHE A 275 14.31 5.66 4.87
C PHE A 275 14.04 5.08 6.25
N ALA A 276 13.30 3.96 6.33
CA ALA A 276 13.01 3.26 7.59
C ALA A 276 14.26 2.61 8.23
N GLY A 277 15.36 2.52 7.48
CA GLY A 277 16.64 2.00 7.93
C GLY A 277 17.58 1.73 6.76
N GLY A 278 18.76 1.20 7.09
CA GLY A 278 19.78 0.79 6.14
C GLY A 278 20.65 1.91 5.57
N SER A 279 21.74 1.51 4.92
CA SER A 279 22.75 2.42 4.38
C SER A 279 22.89 2.36 2.85
N GLY A 280 21.97 1.67 2.16
CA GLY A 280 21.97 1.52 0.70
C GLY A 280 23.03 0.56 0.15
N THR A 281 23.63 -0.30 0.99
CA THR A 281 24.62 -1.30 0.58
C THR A 281 23.98 -2.67 0.40
N GLN A 282 24.66 -3.60 -0.27
CA GLN A 282 24.13 -4.95 -0.49
C GLN A 282 23.77 -5.68 0.82
N SER A 283 24.58 -5.51 1.86
CA SER A 283 24.36 -6.13 3.17
C SER A 283 23.40 -5.35 4.07
N ASP A 284 23.12 -4.09 3.71
CA ASP A 284 22.32 -3.17 4.50
C ASP A 284 21.54 -2.22 3.56
N PRO A 285 20.53 -2.74 2.84
CA PRO A 285 19.78 -1.97 1.83
C PRO A 285 18.91 -0.90 2.50
N TYR A 286 18.64 0.19 1.79
CA TYR A 286 17.66 1.17 2.27
C TYR A 286 16.27 0.52 2.39
N LEU A 287 15.68 0.60 3.58
CA LEU A 287 14.38 0.02 3.89
C LEU A 287 13.25 1.02 3.61
N ILE A 288 12.22 0.57 2.89
CA ILE A 288 11.12 1.41 2.42
C ILE A 288 9.80 0.84 2.96
N ALA A 289 9.10 1.65 3.75
CA ALA A 289 7.79 1.34 4.34
C ALA A 289 6.70 2.35 3.94
N LYS A 290 7.05 3.46 3.26
CA LYS A 290 6.12 4.53 2.91
C LYS A 290 6.35 5.07 1.51
N ALA A 291 5.31 5.60 0.88
CA ALA A 291 5.37 6.21 -0.45
C ALA A 291 6.42 7.34 -0.53
N LYS A 292 6.53 8.18 0.50
CA LYS A 292 7.53 9.25 0.51
C LYS A 292 8.97 8.72 0.53
N GLN A 293 9.22 7.57 1.17
CA GLN A 293 10.55 6.94 1.18
C GLN A 293 10.89 6.34 -0.19
N LEU A 294 9.88 5.85 -0.93
CA LEU A 294 10.03 5.46 -2.34
C LEU A 294 10.44 6.65 -3.21
N ASP A 295 9.81 7.81 -3.03
CA ASP A 295 10.18 9.07 -3.70
C ASP A 295 11.60 9.54 -3.32
N ASN A 296 12.00 9.36 -2.06
CA ASN A 296 13.33 9.74 -1.57
C ASN A 296 14.48 8.97 -2.24
N MET A 297 14.22 7.86 -2.92
CA MET A 297 15.23 7.16 -3.72
C MET A 297 15.96 8.10 -4.69
N HIS A 298 15.26 9.07 -5.28
CA HIS A 298 15.86 10.09 -6.15
C HIS A 298 17.06 10.82 -5.52
N GLY A 299 17.03 11.03 -4.20
CA GLY A 299 18.06 11.78 -3.48
C GLY A 299 19.33 10.99 -3.17
N VAL A 300 19.33 9.67 -3.36
CA VAL A 300 20.46 8.79 -2.97
C VAL A 300 21.06 7.98 -4.10
N LEU A 301 20.43 7.97 -5.29
CA LEU A 301 21.01 7.32 -6.46
C LEU A 301 22.32 7.98 -6.87
N SER A 302 23.27 7.17 -7.31
CA SER A 302 24.61 7.61 -7.71
C SER A 302 25.11 6.82 -8.92
N ALA A 303 25.82 7.50 -9.81
CA ALA A 303 26.54 6.87 -10.92
C ALA A 303 27.80 6.11 -10.46
N ASP A 304 28.33 6.44 -9.27
CA ASP A 304 29.59 5.88 -8.78
C ASP A 304 29.41 4.50 -8.12
N SER A 305 28.18 4.12 -7.76
CA SER A 305 27.90 2.90 -7.01
C SER A 305 26.46 2.43 -7.18
N LYS A 306 26.29 1.10 -7.25
CA LYS A 306 24.96 0.48 -7.22
C LYS A 306 24.32 0.70 -5.84
N MET A 307 23.08 1.18 -5.84
CA MET A 307 22.29 1.37 -4.62
C MET A 307 21.30 0.23 -4.43
N TYR A 308 21.11 -0.20 -3.17
CA TYR A 308 20.28 -1.34 -2.80
C TYR A 308 19.08 -0.88 -1.97
N PHE A 309 17.88 -1.33 -2.35
CA PHE A 309 16.61 -0.97 -1.74
C PHE A 309 15.79 -2.22 -1.44
N LYS A 310 15.07 -2.20 -0.32
CA LYS A 310 14.18 -3.27 0.08
C LYS A 310 12.86 -2.70 0.60
N LEU A 311 11.73 -3.16 0.06
CA LEU A 311 10.43 -2.91 0.67
C LEU A 311 10.29 -3.74 1.94
N ILE A 312 9.71 -3.14 2.99
CA ILE A 312 9.36 -3.82 4.25
C ILE A 312 7.87 -3.68 4.60
N ASP A 313 7.12 -3.01 3.73
CA ASP A 313 5.68 -2.86 3.83
C ASP A 313 5.08 -2.64 2.43
N ASP A 314 3.77 -2.86 2.30
CA ASP A 314 3.03 -2.51 1.10
C ASP A 314 2.90 -0.99 0.98
N ILE A 315 3.02 -0.48 -0.25
CA ILE A 315 3.04 0.96 -0.53
C ILE A 315 1.81 1.36 -1.36
N ASP A 316 1.01 2.29 -0.84
CA ASP A 316 0.06 3.04 -1.67
C ASP A 316 0.75 4.27 -2.28
N ALA A 317 1.08 4.20 -3.57
CA ALA A 317 1.75 5.26 -4.32
C ALA A 317 0.79 6.36 -4.81
N SER A 318 -0.48 6.37 -4.36
CA SER A 318 -1.46 7.35 -4.82
C SER A 318 -1.07 8.80 -4.53
N SER A 319 -0.22 9.09 -3.55
CA SER A 319 0.30 10.43 -3.27
C SER A 319 1.40 10.89 -4.25
N LEU A 320 2.01 9.98 -5.02
CA LEU A 320 3.16 10.23 -5.90
C LEU A 320 2.71 10.66 -7.31
N LYS A 321 2.01 11.79 -7.41
CA LYS A 321 1.36 12.23 -8.66
C LYS A 321 2.29 12.73 -9.77
N SER A 322 3.52 13.11 -9.43
CA SER A 322 4.50 13.68 -10.37
C SER A 322 5.75 12.81 -10.48
N TRP A 323 5.56 11.52 -10.75
CA TRP A 323 6.65 10.56 -10.80
C TRP A 323 7.65 10.88 -11.93
N GLU A 324 8.92 11.04 -11.56
CA GLU A 324 10.04 11.08 -12.49
C GLU A 324 10.69 9.68 -12.51
N PRO A 325 10.85 9.03 -13.67
CA PRO A 325 11.50 7.72 -13.70
C PRO A 325 12.97 7.85 -13.27
N PHE A 326 13.46 6.98 -12.40
CA PHE A 326 14.77 7.15 -11.75
C PHE A 326 15.96 7.37 -12.69
N ASN A 327 16.03 6.64 -13.80
CA ASN A 327 17.17 6.62 -14.71
C ASN A 327 16.73 6.95 -16.14
N PHE A 328 16.17 8.15 -16.33
CA PHE A 328 15.53 8.58 -17.57
C PHE A 328 16.46 9.33 -18.54
N ALA A 329 17.65 9.74 -18.08
CA ALA A 329 18.56 10.61 -18.82
C ALA A 329 19.89 9.91 -19.12
N SER A 330 20.42 10.17 -20.32
CA SER A 330 21.78 9.73 -20.70
C SER A 330 22.80 10.27 -19.71
N PRO A 331 23.78 9.46 -19.26
CA PRO A 331 24.23 8.19 -19.85
C PRO A 331 23.55 6.91 -19.32
N TYR A 332 22.48 7.02 -18.53
CA TYR A 332 21.74 5.91 -17.94
C TYR A 332 22.56 5.05 -16.96
N ASP A 333 23.55 5.62 -16.29
CA ASP A 333 24.54 4.92 -15.46
C ASP A 333 24.10 4.63 -14.01
N LEU A 334 22.85 4.93 -13.65
CA LEU A 334 22.33 4.60 -12.32
C LEU A 334 22.03 3.10 -12.22
N ALA A 335 22.85 2.40 -11.43
CA ALA A 335 22.65 0.98 -11.11
C ALA A 335 21.80 0.84 -9.84
N ILE A 336 20.69 0.10 -9.95
CA ILE A 336 19.70 -0.06 -8.88
C ILE A 336 19.50 -1.55 -8.60
N ASP A 337 19.52 -1.96 -7.33
CA ASP A 337 19.03 -3.26 -6.86
C ASP A 337 17.79 -3.01 -6.02
N PHE A 338 16.62 -3.44 -6.51
CA PHE A 338 15.33 -3.22 -5.87
C PHE A 338 14.67 -4.55 -5.53
N ASP A 339 14.58 -4.86 -4.25
CA ASP A 339 13.91 -6.06 -3.73
C ASP A 339 12.57 -5.67 -3.09
N GLY A 340 11.46 -6.09 -3.70
CA GLY A 340 10.15 -5.89 -3.09
C GLY A 340 9.87 -6.81 -1.91
N ASP A 341 10.68 -7.84 -1.66
CA ASP A 341 10.50 -8.80 -0.55
C ASP A 341 9.08 -9.41 -0.46
N GLY A 342 8.36 -9.47 -1.59
CA GLY A 342 6.98 -9.96 -1.69
C GLY A 342 5.90 -8.87 -1.52
N HIS A 343 6.28 -7.61 -1.30
CA HIS A 343 5.36 -6.49 -1.10
C HIS A 343 4.78 -5.92 -2.39
N THR A 344 3.68 -5.18 -2.21
CA THR A 344 2.92 -4.56 -3.29
C THR A 344 3.11 -3.04 -3.32
N ILE A 345 3.29 -2.48 -4.52
CA ILE A 345 3.15 -1.06 -4.82
C ILE A 345 1.81 -0.86 -5.56
N SER A 346 0.85 -0.23 -4.90
CA SER A 346 -0.49 0.03 -5.45
C SER A 346 -0.64 1.47 -5.96
N ASN A 347 -1.52 1.67 -6.93
CA ASN A 347 -1.92 2.99 -7.44
C ASN A 347 -0.77 3.84 -8.01
N PHE A 348 0.31 3.20 -8.48
CA PHE A 348 1.43 3.86 -9.12
C PHE A 348 1.01 4.48 -10.46
N SER A 349 1.40 5.74 -10.72
CA SER A 349 1.11 6.40 -11.98
C SER A 349 2.32 7.16 -12.54
N CYS A 350 2.56 7.05 -13.84
CA CYS A 350 3.60 7.83 -14.54
C CYS A 350 3.06 8.32 -15.89
N SER A 351 3.11 9.62 -16.14
CA SER A 351 2.51 10.23 -17.32
C SER A 351 3.45 11.22 -18.02
N ASN A 352 3.57 11.09 -19.34
CA ASN A 352 4.38 11.99 -20.19
C ASN A 352 5.84 12.19 -19.73
N CYS A 353 6.47 11.13 -19.21
CA CYS A 353 7.87 11.14 -18.79
C CYS A 353 8.80 10.50 -19.84
N THR A 354 10.07 10.89 -19.88
CA THR A 354 11.06 10.18 -20.70
C THR A 354 11.19 8.73 -20.23
N TYR A 355 10.97 7.76 -21.12
CA TYR A 355 10.91 6.32 -20.79
C TYR A 355 9.90 5.98 -19.68
N ALA A 356 8.70 6.54 -19.74
CA ALA A 356 7.66 6.35 -18.71
C ALA A 356 7.55 4.90 -18.20
N GLY A 357 7.56 4.78 -16.88
CA GLY A 357 7.67 3.56 -16.09
C GLY A 357 8.29 3.88 -14.73
N PHE A 358 8.34 2.90 -13.84
CA PHE A 358 8.91 3.08 -12.50
C PHE A 358 10.40 3.49 -12.55
N PHE A 359 11.23 2.77 -13.31
CA PHE A 359 12.68 3.02 -13.37
C PHE A 359 13.15 3.93 -14.50
N GLY A 360 12.36 4.08 -15.56
CA GLY A 360 12.86 4.68 -16.80
C GLY A 360 13.69 3.68 -17.59
N VAL A 361 15.01 3.70 -17.40
CA VAL A 361 15.95 2.68 -17.87
C VAL A 361 16.41 1.86 -16.66
N LEU A 362 15.93 0.63 -16.51
CA LEU A 362 16.42 -0.25 -15.45
C LEU A 362 17.80 -0.81 -15.83
N ASN A 363 18.79 -0.50 -15.01
CA ASN A 363 20.12 -1.10 -15.01
C ASN A 363 20.39 -1.65 -13.59
N GLY A 364 20.77 -2.91 -13.47
CA GLY A 364 20.81 -3.62 -12.19
C GLY A 364 19.69 -4.64 -12.06
N SER A 365 18.95 -4.67 -10.95
CA SER A 365 17.98 -5.73 -10.66
C SER A 365 16.68 -5.18 -10.06
N CYS A 366 15.57 -5.83 -10.40
CA CYS A 366 14.29 -5.64 -9.74
C CYS A 366 13.64 -7.00 -9.48
N LYS A 367 13.25 -7.28 -8.24
CA LYS A 367 12.68 -8.58 -7.89
C LYS A 367 11.62 -8.53 -6.80
N ASN A 368 10.81 -9.59 -6.73
CA ASN A 368 9.86 -9.86 -5.65
C ASN A 368 8.88 -8.71 -5.37
N VAL A 369 8.38 -8.05 -6.41
CA VAL A 369 7.47 -6.89 -6.25
C VAL A 369 6.24 -7.03 -7.14
N SER A 370 5.08 -6.69 -6.58
CA SER A 370 3.83 -6.59 -7.32
C SER A 370 3.42 -5.13 -7.50
N PHE A 371 3.08 -4.72 -8.72
CA PHE A 371 2.41 -3.46 -8.98
C PHE A 371 0.93 -3.72 -9.21
N THR A 372 0.05 -3.06 -8.47
CA THR A 372 -1.41 -3.18 -8.63
C THR A 372 -2.04 -1.84 -8.96
N ASN A 373 -3.06 -1.85 -9.81
CA ASN A 373 -3.72 -0.62 -10.28
C ASN A 373 -2.73 0.44 -10.80
N ALA A 374 -1.70 0.01 -11.55
CA ALA A 374 -0.71 0.91 -12.12
C ALA A 374 -1.22 1.58 -13.41
N GLU A 375 -0.83 2.84 -13.65
CA GLU A 375 -1.23 3.58 -14.83
C GLU A 375 -0.04 4.28 -15.51
N ILE A 376 0.22 3.90 -16.77
CA ILE A 376 1.17 4.59 -17.64
C ILE A 376 0.39 5.27 -18.76
N ALA A 377 0.48 6.60 -18.84
CA ALA A 377 -0.12 7.40 -19.90
C ALA A 377 0.93 8.24 -20.62
N GLN A 378 1.31 7.83 -21.84
CA GLN A 378 2.46 8.38 -22.54
C GLN A 378 2.07 8.95 -23.92
N ASN A 379 2.48 10.19 -24.19
CA ASN A 379 2.41 10.80 -25.53
C ASN A 379 3.78 11.21 -26.10
N LEU A 380 4.86 11.11 -25.31
CA LEU A 380 6.21 11.40 -25.77
C LEU A 380 6.77 10.26 -26.62
N ASN A 381 7.80 10.57 -27.42
CA ASN A 381 8.39 9.63 -28.36
C ASN A 381 9.42 8.67 -27.70
N TYR A 382 9.02 8.02 -26.59
CA TYR A 382 9.84 7.05 -25.86
C TYR A 382 9.10 5.72 -25.64
N ALA A 383 9.86 4.63 -25.53
CA ALA A 383 9.31 3.33 -25.13
C ALA A 383 8.78 3.41 -23.69
N CYS A 384 7.76 2.61 -23.36
CA CYS A 384 7.18 2.59 -22.01
C CYS A 384 6.66 1.20 -21.62
N GLY A 385 6.58 1.01 -20.30
CA GLY A 385 5.99 -0.12 -19.60
C GLY A 385 5.88 0.21 -18.12
N ILE A 386 5.07 -0.52 -17.35
CA ILE A 386 4.84 -0.21 -15.93
C ILE A 386 6.16 -0.19 -15.15
N LEU A 387 7.00 -1.19 -15.36
CA LEU A 387 8.28 -1.29 -14.67
C LEU A 387 9.32 -0.34 -15.27
N ALA A 388 9.48 -0.35 -16.59
CA ALA A 388 10.50 0.45 -17.26
C ALA A 388 10.18 0.70 -18.74
N GLY A 389 10.66 1.81 -19.27
CA GLY A 389 10.74 2.02 -20.71
C GLY A 389 11.84 1.17 -21.36
N TYR A 390 12.96 0.96 -20.66
CA TYR A 390 14.06 0.08 -21.10
C TYR A 390 14.53 -0.84 -19.98
N ALA A 391 14.86 -2.09 -20.32
CA ALA A 391 15.62 -3.00 -19.47
C ALA A 391 16.99 -3.26 -20.10
N GLY A 392 18.04 -2.83 -19.40
CA GLY A 392 19.42 -2.83 -19.87
C GLY A 392 19.73 -1.69 -20.85
N SER A 393 20.99 -1.25 -20.86
CA SER A 393 21.48 -0.24 -21.81
C SER A 393 22.98 -0.39 -22.06
N GLY A 394 23.41 -0.34 -23.32
CA GLY A 394 24.82 -0.58 -23.66
C GLY A 394 25.25 -1.98 -23.20
N ASP A 395 26.38 -2.07 -22.49
CA ASP A 395 26.87 -3.30 -21.87
C ASP A 395 26.31 -3.54 -20.45
N ILE A 396 25.39 -2.68 -19.97
CA ILE A 396 24.81 -2.78 -18.63
C ILE A 396 23.58 -3.68 -18.68
N HIS A 397 23.59 -4.71 -17.83
CA HIS A 397 22.57 -5.75 -17.77
C HIS A 397 21.44 -5.40 -16.80
N ALA A 398 20.25 -5.91 -17.07
CA ALA A 398 19.10 -5.85 -16.16
C ALA A 398 18.57 -7.24 -15.81
N ASP A 399 18.43 -7.54 -14.52
CA ASP A 399 17.87 -8.78 -14.00
C ASP A 399 16.49 -8.50 -13.38
N ILE A 400 15.42 -8.94 -14.04
CA ILE A 400 14.04 -8.77 -13.59
C ILE A 400 13.50 -10.16 -13.22
N SER A 401 13.15 -10.38 -11.95
CA SER A 401 12.70 -11.70 -11.51
C SER A 401 11.56 -11.63 -10.50
N ASN A 402 10.52 -12.46 -10.64
CA ASN A 402 9.39 -12.46 -9.70
C ASN A 402 8.74 -11.07 -9.58
N VAL A 403 8.47 -10.44 -10.72
CA VAL A 403 7.83 -9.12 -10.82
C VAL A 403 6.49 -9.25 -11.52
N HIS A 404 5.44 -8.74 -10.88
CA HIS A 404 4.08 -8.84 -11.37
C HIS A 404 3.49 -7.45 -11.55
N VAL A 405 2.95 -7.15 -12.73
CA VAL A 405 2.31 -5.86 -12.97
C VAL A 405 0.85 -6.04 -13.38
N GLN A 406 -0.03 -5.27 -12.74
CA GLN A 406 -1.43 -5.15 -13.09
C GLN A 406 -1.79 -3.68 -13.27
N GLY A 407 -2.40 -3.35 -14.42
CA GLY A 407 -2.70 -1.96 -14.72
C GLY A 407 -3.01 -1.67 -16.18
N THR A 408 -2.86 -0.40 -16.55
CA THR A 408 -3.08 0.10 -17.91
C THR A 408 -1.83 0.79 -18.44
N VAL A 409 -1.47 0.49 -19.69
CA VAL A 409 -0.42 1.18 -20.44
C VAL A 409 -1.04 1.76 -21.71
N THR A 410 -1.18 3.09 -21.76
CA THR A 410 -1.74 3.82 -22.90
C THR A 410 -0.65 4.67 -23.57
N PHE A 411 -0.39 4.39 -24.84
CA PHE A 411 0.58 5.12 -25.65
C PHE A 411 -0.09 5.80 -26.86
N THR A 412 0.13 7.11 -26.99
CA THR A 412 -0.42 7.94 -28.09
C THR A 412 0.66 8.72 -28.85
N GLY A 413 1.93 8.55 -28.48
CA GLY A 413 3.07 9.16 -29.17
C GLY A 413 3.39 8.49 -30.50
N ASN A 414 4.52 8.85 -31.13
CA ASN A 414 4.96 8.32 -32.43
C ASN A 414 6.13 7.32 -32.36
N LYS A 415 6.47 6.85 -31.15
CA LYS A 415 7.50 5.82 -30.94
C LYS A 415 6.93 4.41 -31.05
N THR A 416 7.81 3.42 -30.96
CA THR A 416 7.51 1.99 -30.96
C THR A 416 8.13 1.32 -29.73
N GLY A 417 7.69 0.10 -29.40
CA GLY A 417 8.18 -0.65 -28.25
C GLY A 417 7.40 -0.34 -26.98
N ILE A 418 6.15 -0.81 -26.95
CA ILE A 418 5.22 -0.62 -25.85
C ILE A 418 4.93 -1.99 -25.24
N GLY A 419 5.21 -2.15 -23.95
CA GLY A 419 4.97 -3.39 -23.21
C GLY A 419 4.14 -3.15 -21.96
N GLY A 420 3.47 -4.18 -21.45
CA GLY A 420 2.85 -4.11 -20.12
C GLY A 420 3.90 -3.97 -19.01
N LEU A 421 4.95 -4.80 -19.06
CA LEU A 421 6.05 -4.76 -18.09
C LEU A 421 7.17 -3.80 -18.55
N VAL A 422 7.75 -4.03 -19.73
CA VAL A 422 8.90 -3.27 -20.26
C VAL A 422 8.67 -2.81 -21.69
N GLY A 423 9.02 -1.57 -22.01
CA GLY A 423 8.93 -1.09 -23.40
C GLY A 423 9.92 -1.79 -24.35
N THR A 424 11.22 -1.62 -24.11
CA THR A 424 12.31 -2.22 -24.90
C THR A 424 13.25 -3.03 -24.01
N VAL A 425 13.63 -4.22 -24.45
CA VAL A 425 14.62 -5.07 -23.77
C VAL A 425 15.91 -5.05 -24.59
N ALA A 426 17.04 -4.68 -23.97
CA ALA A 426 18.30 -4.49 -24.70
C ALA A 426 19.43 -5.45 -24.26
N ASN A 427 19.48 -5.77 -22.97
CA ASN A 427 20.43 -6.69 -22.37
C ASN A 427 19.88 -7.11 -21.01
N ALA A 428 18.96 -8.09 -21.00
CA ALA A 428 18.25 -8.43 -19.77
C ALA A 428 17.86 -9.91 -19.65
N ASN A 429 17.74 -10.35 -18.40
CA ASN A 429 17.04 -11.55 -17.98
C ASN A 429 15.67 -11.14 -17.41
N ILE A 430 14.60 -11.75 -17.89
CA ILE A 430 13.24 -11.59 -17.35
C ILE A 430 12.72 -12.98 -17.03
N ASP A 431 12.63 -13.30 -15.73
CA ASP A 431 12.27 -14.62 -15.24
C ASP A 431 11.10 -14.57 -14.24
N ALA A 432 10.17 -15.53 -14.34
CA ALA A 432 9.05 -15.63 -13.40
C ALA A 432 8.27 -14.30 -13.26
N CYS A 433 8.06 -13.59 -14.37
CA CYS A 433 7.34 -12.31 -14.37
C CYS A 433 5.94 -12.43 -14.97
N SER A 434 5.05 -11.51 -14.60
CA SER A 434 3.73 -11.42 -15.22
C SER A 434 3.26 -10.01 -15.50
N ALA A 435 2.41 -9.90 -16.53
CA ALA A 435 1.68 -8.67 -16.82
C ALA A 435 0.21 -8.98 -17.11
N ASP A 436 -0.66 -8.60 -16.17
CA ASP A 436 -2.12 -8.59 -16.32
C ASP A 436 -2.56 -7.16 -16.65
N CYS A 437 -2.45 -6.79 -17.92
CA CYS A 437 -2.52 -5.39 -18.32
C CYS A 437 -3.47 -5.14 -19.48
N VAL A 438 -4.03 -3.93 -19.51
CA VAL A 438 -4.61 -3.35 -20.72
C VAL A 438 -3.52 -2.52 -21.39
N VAL A 439 -2.96 -3.02 -22.49
CA VAL A 439 -1.91 -2.34 -23.27
C VAL A 439 -2.52 -1.81 -24.57
N TYR A 440 -2.49 -0.49 -24.75
CA TYR A 440 -3.00 0.18 -25.93
C TYR A 440 -1.95 1.08 -26.56
N SER A 441 -1.71 0.89 -27.85
CA SER A 441 -0.87 1.79 -28.64
C SER A 441 -1.35 1.84 -30.08
N GLY A 442 -1.50 3.04 -30.66
CA GLY A 442 -1.72 3.22 -32.11
C GLY A 442 -0.44 3.09 -32.94
N LYS A 443 0.51 2.24 -32.52
CA LYS A 443 1.85 2.10 -33.10
C LYS A 443 2.30 0.64 -33.13
N ASN A 444 3.56 0.43 -33.50
CA ASN A 444 4.15 -0.87 -33.78
C ASN A 444 4.91 -1.44 -32.56
N TYR A 445 5.07 -2.77 -32.56
CA TYR A 445 5.77 -3.52 -31.51
C TYR A 445 5.10 -3.35 -30.15
N VAL A 446 3.91 -3.94 -30.05
CA VAL A 446 3.08 -3.90 -28.84
C VAL A 446 2.99 -5.31 -28.27
N GLY A 447 3.47 -5.51 -27.05
CA GLY A 447 3.43 -6.81 -26.39
C GLY A 447 2.80 -6.74 -25.00
N GLY A 448 2.22 -7.83 -24.54
CA GLY A 448 1.72 -7.90 -23.16
C GLY A 448 2.84 -7.82 -22.13
N LEU A 449 3.98 -8.46 -22.38
CA LEU A 449 5.14 -8.43 -21.48
C LEU A 449 6.11 -7.33 -21.92
N PHE A 450 6.60 -7.40 -23.15
CA PHE A 450 7.51 -6.39 -23.69
C PHE A 450 7.21 -5.98 -25.13
N GLY A 451 7.51 -4.72 -25.46
CA GLY A 451 7.28 -4.18 -26.80
C GLY A 451 8.20 -4.82 -27.84
N TYR A 452 9.51 -4.61 -27.73
CA TYR A 452 10.47 -5.42 -28.49
C TYR A 452 11.81 -5.63 -27.79
N SER A 453 12.52 -6.68 -28.19
CA SER A 453 13.90 -6.92 -27.79
C SER A 453 14.89 -6.54 -28.89
N LYS A 454 16.07 -6.08 -28.48
CA LYS A 454 17.27 -5.95 -29.32
C LYS A 454 18.44 -6.47 -28.51
N THR A 455 19.49 -6.99 -29.14
CA THR A 455 20.67 -7.46 -28.41
C THR A 455 21.83 -6.52 -28.68
N ILE A 456 22.55 -6.19 -27.62
CA ILE A 456 23.85 -5.51 -27.69
C ILE A 456 24.97 -6.54 -27.49
N THR A 457 24.86 -7.39 -26.46
CA THR A 457 25.76 -8.52 -26.17
C THR A 457 24.98 -9.68 -25.52
N GLY A 458 25.30 -10.94 -25.83
CA GLY A 458 24.88 -12.12 -25.05
C GLY A 458 23.46 -12.68 -25.21
N GLY A 459 22.55 -12.02 -25.93
CA GLY A 459 21.14 -12.44 -26.08
C GLY A 459 20.30 -12.07 -24.84
N ASN A 460 18.99 -11.86 -25.04
CA ASN A 460 18.05 -11.63 -23.93
C ASN A 460 17.35 -12.94 -23.56
N HIS A 461 17.08 -13.13 -22.27
CA HIS A 461 16.48 -14.36 -21.75
C HIS A 461 15.12 -14.08 -21.12
N PHE A 462 14.08 -14.73 -21.64
CA PHE A 462 12.71 -14.65 -21.16
C PHE A 462 12.28 -16.04 -20.72
N SER A 463 12.05 -16.24 -19.43
CA SER A 463 11.66 -17.54 -18.89
C SER A 463 10.52 -17.45 -17.91
N ASN A 464 9.67 -18.48 -17.92
CA ASN A 464 8.60 -18.63 -16.93
C ASN A 464 7.66 -17.40 -16.83
N CYS A 465 7.42 -16.70 -17.93
CA CYS A 465 6.64 -15.47 -17.93
C CYS A 465 5.22 -15.68 -18.46
N TRP A 466 4.27 -14.87 -18.00
CA TRP A 466 2.91 -14.91 -18.54
C TRP A 466 2.22 -13.57 -18.66
N THR A 467 1.23 -13.49 -19.56
CA THR A 467 0.42 -12.29 -19.73
C THR A 467 -1.07 -12.59 -19.82
N SER A 468 -1.87 -11.66 -19.30
CA SER A 468 -3.33 -11.61 -19.45
C SER A 468 -3.79 -10.17 -19.71
N GLY A 469 -5.10 -9.94 -19.67
CA GLY A 469 -5.69 -8.66 -20.03
C GLY A 469 -5.89 -8.51 -21.54
N SER A 470 -5.56 -7.35 -22.10
CA SER A 470 -5.72 -7.07 -23.52
C SER A 470 -4.54 -6.31 -24.11
N VAL A 471 -4.15 -6.66 -25.33
CA VAL A 471 -3.04 -6.02 -26.05
C VAL A 471 -3.55 -5.54 -27.39
N ARG A 472 -3.53 -4.22 -27.59
CA ARG A 472 -3.97 -3.57 -28.82
C ARG A 472 -2.85 -2.74 -29.44
N GLY A 473 -2.55 -3.03 -30.71
CA GLY A 473 -1.52 -2.36 -31.50
C GLY A 473 -1.93 -2.18 -32.97
N ASP A 474 -1.22 -1.33 -33.70
CA ASP A 474 -1.44 -1.14 -35.14
C ASP A 474 -0.71 -2.21 -35.96
N GLN A 475 0.50 -2.59 -35.54
CA GLN A 475 1.32 -3.61 -36.20
C GLN A 475 2.17 -4.38 -35.18
N ARG A 476 2.45 -5.66 -35.49
CA ARG A 476 3.38 -6.52 -34.74
C ARG A 476 2.98 -6.59 -33.27
N VAL A 477 1.81 -7.19 -33.08
CA VAL A 477 1.16 -7.39 -31.78
C VAL A 477 1.43 -8.81 -31.31
N GLY A 478 1.91 -8.96 -30.09
CA GLY A 478 2.12 -10.28 -29.48
C GLY A 478 1.52 -10.39 -28.09
N GLY A 479 1.06 -11.58 -27.73
CA GLY A 479 0.61 -11.84 -26.36
C GLY A 479 1.71 -11.58 -25.33
N LEU A 480 2.96 -11.97 -25.60
CA LEU A 480 4.12 -11.65 -24.78
C LEU A 480 4.97 -10.54 -25.41
N ALA A 481 5.37 -10.71 -26.66
CA ALA A 481 6.34 -9.84 -27.32
C ALA A 481 5.79 -9.25 -28.62
N GLY A 482 5.82 -7.93 -28.76
CA GLY A 482 5.52 -7.31 -30.06
C GLY A 482 6.56 -7.68 -31.11
N GLY A 483 7.85 -7.59 -30.75
CA GLY A 483 8.96 -7.98 -31.61
C GLY A 483 10.12 -8.63 -30.85
N MET A 484 10.72 -9.67 -31.40
CA MET A 484 11.90 -10.34 -30.86
C MET A 484 13.03 -10.22 -31.90
N PHE A 485 13.87 -9.19 -31.74
CA PHE A 485 14.93 -8.82 -32.70
C PHE A 485 16.34 -8.92 -32.13
N GLY A 486 16.47 -9.43 -30.91
CA GLY A 486 17.77 -9.73 -30.39
C GLY A 486 18.46 -10.82 -31.17
N ASP A 487 19.77 -10.87 -30.96
CA ASP A 487 20.67 -11.88 -31.46
C ASP A 487 20.83 -12.95 -30.37
N GLY A 488 20.33 -14.16 -30.63
CA GLY A 488 20.33 -15.26 -29.67
C GLY A 488 19.34 -15.11 -28.51
N ASP A 489 18.25 -14.36 -28.69
CA ASP A 489 17.20 -14.27 -27.67
C ASP A 489 16.57 -15.64 -27.42
N THR A 490 16.19 -15.89 -26.17
CA THR A 490 15.49 -17.11 -25.77
C THR A 490 14.18 -16.79 -25.06
N MET A 491 13.11 -17.47 -25.44
CA MET A 491 11.82 -17.43 -24.76
C MET A 491 11.40 -18.86 -24.40
N THR A 492 11.30 -19.15 -23.11
CA THR A 492 11.10 -20.51 -22.61
C THR A 492 10.03 -20.59 -21.54
N ASN A 493 9.16 -21.60 -21.64
CA ASN A 493 8.13 -21.87 -20.65
C ASN A 493 7.21 -20.67 -20.35
N CYS A 494 6.83 -19.93 -21.39
CA CYS A 494 5.97 -18.76 -21.26
C CYS A 494 4.58 -19.04 -21.84
N TYR A 495 3.54 -18.37 -21.33
CA TYR A 495 2.21 -18.43 -21.93
C TYR A 495 1.54 -17.06 -22.04
N SER A 496 0.50 -16.96 -22.86
CA SER A 496 -0.37 -15.79 -22.88
C SER A 496 -1.83 -16.19 -22.99
N THR A 497 -2.68 -15.56 -22.18
CA THR A 497 -4.15 -15.59 -22.29
C THR A 497 -4.70 -14.23 -22.72
N ALA A 498 -3.84 -13.27 -23.07
CA ALA A 498 -4.24 -11.91 -23.37
C ALA A 498 -5.10 -11.84 -24.65
N ASN A 499 -6.16 -11.03 -24.61
CA ASN A 499 -6.98 -10.75 -25.78
C ASN A 499 -6.20 -9.85 -26.74
N LEU A 500 -6.02 -10.28 -27.99
CA LEU A 500 -5.20 -9.56 -28.96
C LEU A 500 -6.07 -8.80 -29.97
N ASP A 501 -5.75 -7.52 -30.17
CA ASP A 501 -6.39 -6.67 -31.16
C ASP A 501 -5.34 -5.96 -32.02
N GLY A 502 -5.09 -6.50 -33.21
CA GLY A 502 -4.21 -5.87 -34.22
C GLY A 502 -4.95 -5.06 -35.29
N THR A 503 -6.14 -4.53 -35.01
CA THR A 503 -7.03 -3.93 -36.04
C THR A 503 -6.77 -2.46 -36.40
N GLY A 504 -5.63 -1.89 -35.99
CA GLY A 504 -5.28 -0.49 -36.27
C GLY A 504 -5.35 -0.05 -37.74
N ASP A 505 -5.52 1.26 -37.96
CA ASP A 505 -5.84 1.86 -39.27
C ASP A 505 -4.64 1.98 -40.23
N TYR A 506 -3.45 1.47 -39.85
CA TYR A 506 -2.27 1.51 -40.71
C TYR A 506 -2.36 0.52 -41.89
N ALA A 507 -1.94 0.96 -43.08
CA ALA A 507 -2.16 0.25 -44.36
C ALA A 507 -1.09 -0.80 -44.70
N ALA A 508 0.06 -0.81 -44.03
CA ALA A 508 1.14 -1.78 -44.30
C ALA A 508 1.32 -2.75 -43.12
N THR A 509 1.81 -3.97 -43.39
CA THR A 509 2.25 -5.03 -42.45
C THR A 509 1.51 -5.18 -41.12
N ARG A 510 0.45 -5.98 -41.08
CA ARG A 510 -0.19 -6.39 -39.81
C ARG A 510 0.22 -7.81 -39.45
N SER A 511 0.85 -7.96 -38.28
CA SER A 511 1.13 -9.27 -37.71
C SER A 511 0.64 -9.38 -36.27
N VAL A 512 -0.11 -10.44 -35.99
CA VAL A 512 -0.67 -10.73 -34.66
C VAL A 512 -0.33 -12.17 -34.31
N GLY A 513 0.45 -12.34 -33.24
CA GLY A 513 0.92 -13.65 -32.78
C GLY A 513 0.47 -13.93 -31.35
N GLY A 514 0.03 -15.15 -31.06
CA GLY A 514 -0.42 -15.52 -29.71
C GLY A 514 0.68 -15.36 -28.67
N ILE A 515 1.95 -15.52 -29.05
CA ILE A 515 3.12 -15.27 -28.20
C ILE A 515 3.93 -14.09 -28.75
N ILE A 516 4.34 -14.14 -30.03
CA ILE A 516 5.26 -13.17 -30.63
C ILE A 516 4.68 -12.59 -31.92
N GLY A 517 4.59 -11.27 -32.01
CA GLY A 517 4.13 -10.57 -33.21
C GLY A 517 5.13 -10.62 -34.37
N HIS A 518 6.44 -10.56 -34.09
CA HIS A 518 7.48 -10.59 -35.11
C HIS A 518 8.82 -11.05 -34.54
N ALA A 519 9.44 -12.08 -35.12
CA ALA A 519 10.71 -12.66 -34.67
C ALA A 519 11.70 -12.74 -35.85
N ASN A 520 12.05 -11.60 -36.45
CA ASN A 520 13.01 -11.51 -37.54
C ASN A 520 13.67 -10.13 -37.55
N GLN A 521 14.99 -10.03 -37.51
CA GLN A 521 15.71 -8.76 -37.65
C GLN A 521 16.05 -8.50 -39.13
N ASP A 522 15.21 -7.73 -39.82
CA ASP A 522 15.56 -7.19 -41.14
C ASP A 522 16.62 -6.09 -40.95
N LYS A 523 17.89 -6.36 -41.31
CA LYS A 523 18.95 -5.33 -41.27
C LYS A 523 18.79 -4.23 -42.33
N GLY A 524 17.73 -4.27 -43.14
CA GLY A 524 17.46 -3.29 -44.20
C GLY A 524 18.48 -3.31 -45.35
N ASP A 525 19.46 -4.22 -45.33
CA ASP A 525 20.51 -4.38 -46.33
C ASP A 525 20.27 -5.57 -47.28
N GLY A 526 19.17 -6.31 -47.07
CA GLY A 526 18.78 -7.46 -47.87
C GLY A 526 19.72 -8.66 -47.73
N ASN A 527 20.61 -8.68 -46.73
CA ASN A 527 21.60 -9.75 -46.57
C ASN A 527 21.52 -10.41 -45.18
N GLU A 528 20.78 -11.52 -45.11
CA GLU A 528 20.49 -12.32 -43.90
C GLU A 528 21.70 -13.14 -43.38
N THR A 529 22.90 -13.00 -43.95
CA THR A 529 24.03 -13.94 -43.77
C THR A 529 24.72 -13.91 -42.40
N ARG A 530 24.16 -13.27 -41.37
CA ARG A 530 24.96 -12.93 -40.18
C ARG A 530 24.30 -12.91 -38.80
N MET A 531 23.16 -13.57 -38.58
CA MET A 531 22.52 -13.53 -37.25
C MET A 531 22.28 -14.93 -36.65
N PRO A 532 22.82 -15.21 -35.46
CA PRO A 532 22.35 -16.30 -34.60
C PRO A 532 20.83 -16.26 -34.42
N GLY A 533 20.24 -17.45 -34.42
CA GLY A 533 18.80 -17.65 -34.31
C GLY A 533 18.25 -17.43 -32.92
N ASN A 534 17.05 -16.85 -32.83
CA ASN A 534 16.30 -16.84 -31.58
C ASN A 534 15.70 -18.22 -31.29
N VAL A 535 15.49 -18.51 -30.01
CA VAL A 535 14.92 -19.79 -29.54
C VAL A 535 13.59 -19.52 -28.84
N VAL A 536 12.49 -20.08 -29.36
CA VAL A 536 11.19 -20.11 -28.67
C VAL A 536 10.87 -21.55 -28.36
N LYS A 537 10.83 -21.91 -27.07
CA LYS A 537 10.64 -23.29 -26.64
C LYS A 537 9.60 -23.42 -25.54
N GLY A 538 8.76 -24.45 -25.62
CA GLY A 538 7.85 -24.76 -24.53
C GLY A 538 6.81 -23.67 -24.27
N CYS A 539 6.51 -22.81 -25.25
CA CYS A 539 5.61 -21.66 -25.09
C CYS A 539 4.17 -21.99 -25.50
N ILE A 540 3.19 -21.39 -24.84
CA ILE A 540 1.77 -21.74 -25.03
C ILE A 540 0.90 -20.51 -25.32
N ALA A 541 0.30 -20.46 -26.50
CA ALA A 541 -0.74 -19.48 -26.86
C ALA A 541 -2.12 -19.99 -26.42
N TRP A 542 -2.72 -19.35 -25.42
CA TRP A 542 -3.97 -19.81 -24.81
C TRP A 542 -5.14 -18.84 -24.99
N GLN A 543 -5.18 -18.14 -26.12
CA GLN A 543 -6.26 -17.24 -26.50
C GLN A 543 -7.47 -18.00 -27.08
N ASP A 544 -8.66 -17.43 -26.94
CA ASP A 544 -9.87 -17.93 -27.62
C ASP A 544 -9.88 -17.58 -29.11
N ALA A 545 -9.28 -16.44 -29.48
CA ALA A 545 -9.23 -15.98 -30.85
C ALA A 545 -7.93 -15.24 -31.15
N ILE A 546 -7.39 -15.47 -32.34
CA ILE A 546 -6.30 -14.67 -32.93
C ILE A 546 -6.75 -14.29 -34.32
N LYS A 547 -7.02 -13.01 -34.51
CA LYS A 547 -7.64 -12.48 -35.74
C LYS A 547 -6.87 -11.28 -36.23
N THR A 548 -6.52 -11.28 -37.51
CA THR A 548 -6.08 -10.08 -38.22
C THR A 548 -7.25 -9.45 -38.97
N ARG A 549 -7.21 -8.14 -39.22
CA ARG A 549 -8.32 -7.41 -39.87
C ARG A 549 -8.58 -7.97 -41.28
N THR A 550 -9.86 -8.19 -41.60
CA THR A 550 -10.33 -8.60 -42.94
C THR A 550 -10.14 -7.47 -43.97
N TYR A 551 -9.70 -7.85 -45.17
CA TYR A 551 -9.50 -7.04 -46.37
C TYR A 551 -10.50 -5.86 -46.55
N LEU A 552 -10.00 -4.64 -46.77
CA LEU A 552 -10.82 -3.43 -46.98
C LEU A 552 -10.92 -2.94 -48.44
N GLY A 553 -10.25 -3.54 -49.42
CA GLY A 553 -10.45 -3.17 -50.83
C GLY A 553 -9.21 -3.26 -51.73
N PRO A 554 -9.36 -2.91 -53.03
CA PRO A 554 -8.42 -3.21 -54.12
C PRO A 554 -7.18 -2.30 -54.20
N GLU A 555 -6.97 -1.38 -53.28
CA GLU A 555 -5.78 -0.49 -53.24
C GLU A 555 -4.59 -1.17 -52.53
N MET A 556 -4.20 -2.34 -53.00
CA MET A 556 -2.97 -3.00 -52.53
C MET A 556 -1.86 -2.79 -53.55
N ASP A 557 -0.94 -1.92 -53.20
CA ASP A 557 0.41 -1.97 -53.76
C ASP A 557 1.00 -3.29 -53.29
N GLY A 558 1.61 -4.10 -54.17
CA GLY A 558 2.07 -5.47 -53.89
C GLY A 558 3.19 -5.63 -52.84
N ASN A 559 3.27 -4.73 -51.86
CA ASN A 559 4.23 -4.61 -50.78
C ASN A 559 3.60 -4.81 -49.38
N ASP A 560 2.30 -5.07 -49.28
CA ASP A 560 1.63 -5.29 -47.99
C ASP A 560 1.73 -6.75 -47.52
N TRP A 561 2.51 -7.01 -46.46
CA TRP A 561 2.71 -8.35 -45.88
C TRP A 561 1.87 -8.56 -44.61
N TYR A 562 0.73 -9.24 -44.73
CA TYR A 562 -0.12 -9.59 -43.61
C TYR A 562 0.13 -11.05 -43.20
N SER A 563 0.39 -11.32 -41.91
CA SER A 563 0.62 -12.69 -41.42
C SER A 563 0.18 -12.83 -39.97
N SER A 564 -0.58 -13.85 -39.66
CA SER A 564 -0.85 -14.28 -38.29
C SER A 564 -0.32 -15.68 -38.04
N GLY A 565 0.00 -15.96 -36.78
CA GLY A 565 0.50 -17.25 -36.35
C GLY A 565 0.03 -17.52 -34.93
N ALA A 566 -0.33 -18.76 -34.63
CA ALA A 566 -0.85 -19.07 -33.32
C ALA A 566 0.22 -18.83 -32.23
N ILE A 567 1.50 -19.08 -32.54
CA ILE A 567 2.63 -18.76 -31.64
C ILE A 567 3.36 -17.52 -32.14
N VAL A 568 3.96 -17.60 -33.34
CA VAL A 568 4.76 -16.53 -33.94
C VAL A 568 4.11 -16.12 -35.24
N ALA A 569 3.74 -14.85 -35.36
CA ALA A 569 3.06 -14.37 -36.56
C ALA A 569 4.01 -14.21 -37.76
N TYR A 570 5.25 -13.83 -37.50
CA TYR A 570 6.27 -13.64 -38.52
C TYR A 570 7.61 -14.08 -37.99
N GLY A 571 8.20 -15.15 -38.53
CA GLY A 571 9.47 -15.73 -38.08
C GLY A 571 10.48 -15.90 -39.22
N ALA A 572 11.77 -15.87 -38.86
CA ALA A 572 12.89 -16.18 -39.75
C ALA A 572 13.27 -17.66 -39.73
N THR A 573 13.83 -18.16 -40.83
CA THR A 573 14.31 -19.57 -40.98
C THR A 573 15.46 -19.93 -40.06
N HIS A 574 16.18 -18.93 -39.55
CA HIS A 574 17.29 -19.12 -38.62
C HIS A 574 16.83 -19.26 -37.17
N ASN A 575 15.55 -19.09 -36.86
CA ASN A 575 15.06 -19.30 -35.50
C ASN A 575 14.81 -20.78 -35.20
N THR A 576 14.89 -21.14 -33.92
CA THR A 576 14.47 -22.43 -33.40
C THR A 576 13.12 -22.28 -32.71
N TYR A 577 12.15 -23.06 -33.14
CA TYR A 577 10.83 -23.13 -32.53
C TYR A 577 10.56 -24.57 -32.13
N ALA A 578 10.35 -24.83 -30.84
CA ALA A 578 10.24 -26.19 -30.34
C ALA A 578 9.16 -26.32 -29.26
N ASP A 579 8.39 -27.40 -29.30
CA ASP A 579 7.50 -27.82 -28.23
C ASP A 579 6.50 -26.71 -27.82
N CYS A 580 5.99 -25.96 -28.80
CA CYS A 580 5.03 -24.89 -28.55
C CYS A 580 3.61 -25.35 -28.87
N TYR A 581 2.65 -24.86 -28.10
CA TYR A 581 1.26 -25.27 -28.20
C TYR A 581 0.31 -24.09 -28.32
N HIS A 582 -0.79 -24.28 -29.05
CA HIS A 582 -1.91 -23.36 -29.04
C HIS A 582 -3.18 -24.03 -28.49
N LYS A 583 -4.13 -23.21 -28.05
CA LYS A 583 -5.43 -23.70 -27.57
C LYS A 583 -6.11 -24.56 -28.65
N ALA A 584 -6.68 -25.69 -28.23
CA ALA A 584 -7.25 -26.69 -29.13
C ALA A 584 -8.38 -26.16 -30.03
N ASN A 585 -9.16 -25.21 -29.51
CA ASN A 585 -10.33 -24.63 -30.17
C ASN A 585 -10.12 -23.15 -30.55
N LEU A 586 -8.88 -22.74 -30.80
CA LEU A 586 -8.54 -21.38 -31.20
C LEU A 586 -9.31 -20.95 -32.47
N ASP A 587 -10.11 -19.89 -32.36
CA ASP A 587 -10.70 -19.20 -33.53
C ASP A 587 -9.63 -18.34 -34.20
N PHE A 588 -8.90 -18.97 -35.12
CA PHE A 588 -7.80 -18.37 -35.86
C PHE A 588 -8.27 -17.86 -37.22
N ARG A 589 -7.95 -16.60 -37.54
CA ARG A 589 -8.21 -16.00 -38.85
C ARG A 589 -7.00 -15.23 -39.34
N ASP A 590 -6.37 -15.81 -40.38
CA ASP A 590 -5.30 -15.16 -41.10
C ASP A 590 -5.83 -14.22 -42.19
N TYR A 591 -4.94 -13.38 -42.70
CA TYR A 591 -5.26 -12.44 -43.75
C TYR A 591 -5.92 -13.12 -44.95
N ALA A 592 -7.05 -12.55 -45.38
CA ALA A 592 -7.91 -13.03 -46.46
C ALA A 592 -8.36 -14.50 -46.34
N ASP A 593 -8.33 -15.07 -45.12
CA ASP A 593 -8.63 -16.48 -44.83
C ASP A 593 -7.81 -17.46 -45.70
N VAL A 594 -6.59 -17.06 -46.10
CA VAL A 594 -5.80 -17.78 -47.10
C VAL A 594 -5.02 -18.96 -46.51
N LEU A 595 -4.55 -18.85 -45.26
CA LEU A 595 -3.82 -19.91 -44.58
C LEU A 595 -4.66 -20.51 -43.45
N PRO A 596 -4.99 -21.81 -43.50
CA PRO A 596 -5.68 -22.47 -42.40
C PRO A 596 -4.76 -22.55 -41.17
N LEU A 597 -5.35 -22.64 -39.97
CA LEU A 597 -4.62 -23.10 -38.79
C LEU A 597 -4.27 -24.58 -38.96
N TYR A 598 -3.02 -24.97 -38.72
CA TYR A 598 -2.57 -26.36 -38.79
C TYR A 598 -1.51 -26.63 -37.73
N ASP A 599 -1.41 -27.89 -37.32
CA ASP A 599 -0.35 -28.37 -36.43
C ASP A 599 0.99 -28.32 -37.15
N GLN A 600 1.96 -27.67 -36.52
CA GLN A 600 3.29 -27.45 -37.06
C GLN A 600 4.33 -28.12 -36.17
N GLU A 601 5.22 -28.90 -36.81
CA GLU A 601 6.34 -29.53 -36.13
C GLU A 601 7.43 -28.53 -35.74
N ASN A 602 8.33 -28.97 -34.87
CA ASN A 602 9.49 -28.20 -34.43
C ASN A 602 10.32 -27.73 -35.65
N SER A 603 10.83 -26.50 -35.57
CA SER A 603 11.66 -25.85 -36.60
C SER A 603 13.03 -25.48 -36.04
N SER A 604 14.06 -25.52 -36.88
CA SER A 604 15.41 -25.06 -36.55
C SER A 604 16.16 -24.58 -37.80
N PRO A 605 17.30 -23.89 -37.68
CA PRO A 605 18.16 -23.56 -38.83
C PRO A 605 18.51 -24.75 -39.72
N THR A 606 18.70 -25.93 -39.12
CA THR A 606 19.07 -27.18 -39.81
C THR A 606 17.85 -27.94 -40.33
N THR A 607 16.65 -27.56 -39.92
CA THR A 607 15.37 -28.15 -40.35
C THR A 607 14.34 -27.02 -40.39
N PRO A 608 14.48 -26.08 -41.35
CA PRO A 608 13.63 -24.90 -41.41
C PRO A 608 12.23 -25.29 -41.90
N LEU A 609 11.24 -24.48 -41.54
CA LEU A 609 9.87 -24.61 -42.01
C LEU A 609 9.82 -24.50 -43.54
N VAL A 610 9.32 -25.54 -44.20
CA VAL A 610 9.03 -25.50 -45.64
C VAL A 610 7.54 -25.21 -45.79
N VAL A 611 7.16 -23.92 -45.77
CA VAL A 611 5.85 -23.51 -46.28
C VAL A 611 5.99 -23.32 -47.78
N ASN A 612 5.06 -23.84 -48.58
CA ASN A 612 5.07 -23.66 -50.04
C ASN A 612 5.38 -22.19 -50.36
N ALA A 613 6.48 -21.95 -51.09
CA ALA A 613 7.03 -20.62 -51.33
C ALA A 613 5.92 -19.67 -51.81
N VAL A 614 5.63 -18.64 -51.03
CA VAL A 614 4.89 -17.48 -51.52
C VAL A 614 5.81 -16.85 -52.58
N ALA A 615 5.42 -16.94 -53.85
CA ALA A 615 6.25 -16.51 -54.96
C ALA A 615 6.63 -15.03 -54.81
N GLY A 616 7.92 -14.74 -54.60
CA GLY A 616 8.47 -13.39 -54.69
C GLY A 616 9.25 -12.87 -53.47
N ASN A 617 9.14 -13.49 -52.28
CA ASN A 617 10.02 -13.16 -51.15
C ASN A 617 10.09 -14.34 -50.15
N THR A 618 11.21 -15.06 -50.14
CA THR A 618 11.35 -16.45 -49.65
C THR A 618 11.71 -16.63 -48.17
N HIS A 619 11.53 -15.64 -47.30
CA HIS A 619 12.26 -15.64 -46.01
C HIS A 619 11.41 -15.55 -44.74
N ASN A 620 10.07 -15.56 -44.84
CA ASN A 620 9.18 -15.23 -43.72
C ASN A 620 8.07 -16.27 -43.53
N TYR A 621 7.97 -16.84 -42.32
CA TYR A 621 7.08 -17.98 -42.04
C TYR A 621 6.31 -17.78 -40.73
N PRO A 622 4.97 -17.93 -40.73
CA PRO A 622 4.22 -18.06 -39.48
C PRO A 622 4.57 -19.40 -38.81
N TYR A 623 4.49 -19.43 -37.48
CA TYR A 623 4.62 -20.65 -36.69
C TYR A 623 3.41 -20.82 -35.79
N HIS A 624 2.68 -21.91 -36.01
CA HIS A 624 1.45 -22.22 -35.28
C HIS A 624 1.68 -23.11 -34.06
N GLY A 625 2.77 -23.90 -34.00
CA GLY A 625 2.93 -24.93 -32.97
C GLY A 625 1.89 -26.04 -33.10
N LYS A 626 1.69 -26.84 -32.04
CA LYS A 626 0.72 -27.95 -32.02
C LYS A 626 -0.57 -27.57 -31.32
N ALA A 627 -1.70 -28.07 -31.78
CA ALA A 627 -2.93 -27.98 -31.02
C ALA A 627 -2.80 -28.75 -29.70
N ALA A 628 -3.23 -28.13 -28.61
CA ALA A 628 -3.37 -28.83 -27.34
C ALA A 628 -4.37 -30.00 -27.47
N PRO A 629 -4.20 -31.09 -26.71
CA PRO A 629 -5.19 -32.16 -26.66
C PRO A 629 -6.59 -31.62 -26.35
N ALA A 630 -7.61 -32.08 -27.08
CA ALA A 630 -8.97 -31.61 -26.88
C ALA A 630 -9.41 -31.83 -25.41
N GLY A 631 -9.89 -30.76 -24.77
CA GLY A 631 -10.32 -30.78 -23.37
C GLY A 631 -9.21 -30.65 -22.33
N SER A 632 -7.93 -30.56 -22.72
CA SER A 632 -6.85 -30.31 -21.76
C SER A 632 -6.90 -28.89 -21.21
N THR A 633 -6.53 -28.73 -19.95
CA THR A 633 -6.26 -27.41 -19.35
C THR A 633 -4.87 -26.91 -19.74
N LEU A 634 -4.62 -25.60 -19.59
CA LEU A 634 -3.30 -25.02 -19.84
C LEU A 634 -2.25 -25.63 -18.90
N SER A 635 -2.61 -25.84 -17.63
CA SER A 635 -1.73 -26.50 -16.65
C SER A 635 -1.30 -27.90 -17.08
N GLN A 636 -2.21 -28.70 -17.65
CA GLN A 636 -1.90 -30.04 -18.14
C GLN A 636 -0.93 -30.00 -19.33
N VAL A 637 -1.09 -29.04 -20.24
CA VAL A 637 -0.17 -28.85 -21.37
C VAL A 637 1.21 -28.43 -20.86
N ALA A 638 1.27 -27.45 -19.95
CA ALA A 638 2.53 -27.02 -19.33
C ALA A 638 3.26 -28.16 -18.60
N GLN A 639 2.54 -29.00 -17.85
CA GLN A 639 3.11 -30.20 -17.21
C GLN A 639 3.65 -31.19 -18.26
N SER A 640 2.95 -31.37 -19.39
CA SER A 640 3.42 -32.26 -20.47
C SER A 640 4.70 -31.76 -21.15
N LEU A 641 4.95 -30.44 -21.10
CA LEU A 641 6.18 -29.80 -21.56
C LEU A 641 7.32 -29.87 -20.54
N GLY A 642 7.07 -30.41 -19.35
CA GLY A 642 8.06 -30.54 -18.29
C GLY A 642 8.36 -29.22 -17.57
N TRP A 643 7.42 -28.27 -17.55
CA TRP A 643 7.58 -27.05 -16.75
C TRP A 643 7.78 -27.40 -15.27
N SER A 644 8.72 -26.73 -14.60
CA SER A 644 9.09 -27.05 -13.22
C SER A 644 7.99 -26.69 -12.24
N ALA A 645 7.62 -27.66 -11.39
CA ALA A 645 6.72 -27.44 -10.26
C ALA A 645 7.38 -26.62 -9.14
N ASP A 646 8.68 -26.30 -9.22
CA ASP A 646 9.33 -25.38 -8.28
C ASP A 646 8.99 -23.91 -8.60
N VAL A 647 8.65 -23.61 -9.85
CA VAL A 647 8.32 -22.26 -10.34
C VAL A 647 6.80 -22.08 -10.48
N TRP A 648 6.11 -23.12 -10.93
CA TRP A 648 4.70 -23.07 -11.28
C TRP A 648 3.83 -23.90 -10.34
N ASP A 649 2.68 -23.37 -9.95
CA ASP A 649 1.55 -24.11 -9.41
C ASP A 649 0.60 -24.52 -10.56
N PHE A 650 0.32 -25.82 -10.63
CA PHE A 650 -0.53 -26.46 -11.65
C PHE A 650 -1.88 -26.92 -11.08
N SER A 651 -2.23 -26.52 -9.85
CA SER A 651 -3.47 -26.94 -9.17
C SER A 651 -4.75 -26.48 -9.90
N GLY A 652 -4.70 -25.34 -10.60
CA GLY A 652 -5.80 -24.77 -11.37
C GLY A 652 -5.81 -25.15 -12.85
N ALA A 653 -6.77 -24.62 -13.62
CA ALA A 653 -6.85 -24.81 -15.07
C ALA A 653 -5.81 -23.99 -15.87
N VAL A 654 -5.33 -22.91 -15.27
CA VAL A 654 -4.26 -22.04 -15.77
C VAL A 654 -3.14 -22.09 -14.71
N PRO A 655 -1.87 -22.30 -15.09
CA PRO A 655 -0.78 -22.35 -14.13
C PRO A 655 -0.52 -20.96 -13.56
N THR A 656 -0.14 -20.86 -12.29
CA THR A 656 0.26 -19.60 -11.64
C THR A 656 1.69 -19.71 -11.14
N LEU A 657 2.38 -18.59 -11.01
CA LEU A 657 3.70 -18.57 -10.36
C LEU A 657 3.54 -18.79 -8.85
N LYS A 658 4.54 -19.42 -8.22
CA LYS A 658 4.54 -19.78 -6.80
C LYS A 658 5.01 -18.69 -5.86
#